data_AF-A0A938NLG5-F1
#
_entry.id   AF-A0A938NLG5-F1
#
_cell.length_a   1.000
_cell.length_b   1.000
_cell.length_c   1.000
_cell.angle_alpha   90.00
_cell.angle_beta   90.00
_cell.angle_gamma   90.00
#
_symmetry.space_group_name_H-M   'P 1'
#
loop_
_entity.id
_entity.type
_entity.pdbx_description
1 polymer ?
#
loop_
_entity_poly.entity_id
_entity_poly.type
_entity_poly.pdbx_seq_one_letter_code
_entity_poly.pdbx_strand_id
1 'polypeptide(L)'
;MNTSLRRYPFRIVLMTCFCAGLIFAEKPAIRSFAETNRPPLSLLDANGKPDGFSIQLLREVLNKTQGDVLFINKSTTNPCQGLLNGTIDVIPIVDRISKNDPLFDFSTPYLTLHWAAFVKRSSPIQRESDLKTHRVAIVNDDPVGELAQREQITGSVVVLSCYEDAFTQLKTGEIDAVLAPKLIGLNLLSMLETNTVRTIGILPKYKQRFSFAVKKGNSGLLARLNEGLTLTYLDGTYDELYSEWIRNELRRELRLRKLRIGGDSNFPPYEFVNEQGVQAGFNVDLTRAIGRVMGLDIQIMLEPSSNLRHRLETGDIDAIQCMPFTQGASKVYDFSTHHQEISYVAFQPSNTNALLDISRLKKLRGAVVQGGLMHDYVRANELDSFITTVSTEEDAFNLLQKNSIDFMLGSYLSGIYWMEKNKYTELQKSTAQRVLTAPYGYACLRGNQELIQCLNEGLALLKSNGEYQRIWDRWLKITPDAPPVSQAPKSTRIILILLALILSTTVLAAILLHRRLVQTAFALKEQEQKYSRLFDNMPEGMALYEVIYDTEGNPINYCYLEVNNAFTILYGLKADELIGRTILDVEPQIKLDWNLCQKVVKTGRSRLSKLHFEALQKHLNVKLFSPRQGQLAAVFEDITERTKMENEIAQLARFPAENPNPVLRISSEGDLLYANNASRLILKYLRQFNGKIMSENFSVSFSELMTSNKIHQQEMICGDVTFMLTLSPQPAENEINLYASDITQRRRAEDRDKKSLSLLEATIESTADGILVADSQGKILCFNQKFIQMWRIPAELMTSGIDKAAQDIIFGQLCDPEQFSAKIKELYLRPKETSFDVLTFRDGRAFERYSQPQWVKGKAVGRVWSFRDITERKETMQKLADTLENLRASNRDLEQFAYVASHDLQEPLRMVANYLQLIERRYKDKLDQDGLEFINYAVDGAVRMQQLIDSLLDYSRLQTRTQPFETFPLEPVIERVLKNFEDRIYETEAKLVVDS
;
A
#
# COMPACT_ATOMS: atom_id res chain seq x y z
N MET A 1 -66.76 -33.47 -8.39
CA MET A 1 -66.24 -34.85 -8.28
C MET A 1 -65.24 -34.85 -7.14
N ASN A 2 -65.74 -35.13 -5.93
CA ASN A 2 -65.54 -36.38 -5.19
C ASN A 2 -64.05 -36.59 -4.84
N THR A 3 -63.60 -36.58 -3.59
CA THR A 3 -64.33 -36.62 -2.31
C THR A 3 -63.36 -36.16 -1.24
N SER A 4 -63.81 -35.16 -0.50
CA SER A 4 -63.36 -34.85 0.86
C SER A 4 -63.79 -35.95 1.83
N LEU A 5 -63.54 -35.69 3.11
CA LEU A 5 -64.05 -36.31 4.33
C LEU A 5 -63.01 -37.18 5.04
N ARG A 6 -62.73 -36.99 6.33
CA ARG A 6 -63.24 -36.09 7.40
C ARG A 6 -62.37 -36.47 8.62
N ARG A 7 -61.96 -35.61 9.54
CA ARG A 7 -62.82 -34.89 10.50
C ARG A 7 -61.95 -33.94 11.35
N TYR A 8 -62.30 -32.66 11.27
CA TYR A 8 -62.28 -31.63 12.34
C TYR A 8 -62.98 -32.14 13.65
N PRO A 9 -63.03 -31.44 14.83
CA PRO A 9 -63.03 -29.96 14.98
C PRO A 9 -62.50 -29.29 16.29
N PHE A 10 -62.31 -27.95 16.17
CA PHE A 10 -62.66 -26.85 17.11
C PHE A 10 -61.89 -26.58 18.44
N ARG A 11 -61.27 -25.38 18.54
CA ARG A 11 -61.81 -24.16 19.24
C ARG A 11 -60.81 -22.99 19.10
N ILE A 12 -61.20 -21.91 18.40
CA ILE A 12 -61.61 -20.56 18.90
C ILE A 12 -60.47 -19.69 19.48
N VAL A 13 -60.05 -18.71 18.65
CA VAL A 13 -59.81 -17.27 18.89
C VAL A 13 -59.15 -16.82 20.21
N LEU A 14 -57.93 -16.25 20.15
CA LEU A 14 -57.68 -14.80 20.32
C LEU A 14 -56.20 -14.44 20.15
N MET A 15 -56.01 -13.28 19.57
CA MET A 15 -54.76 -12.55 19.29
C MET A 15 -54.19 -11.97 20.60
N THR A 16 -52.96 -12.33 20.99
CA THR A 16 -52.04 -11.49 21.79
C THR A 16 -50.62 -12.11 21.87
N CYS A 17 -49.62 -11.24 21.67
CA CYS A 17 -48.17 -11.37 21.81
C CYS A 17 -47.57 -12.66 22.45
N PHE A 18 -46.71 -13.34 21.68
CA PHE A 18 -45.56 -14.05 22.27
C PHE A 18 -44.32 -13.85 21.38
N CYS A 19 -43.53 -12.83 21.74
CA CYS A 19 -42.09 -12.86 21.52
C CYS A 19 -41.50 -13.94 22.42
N ALA A 20 -41.00 -15.04 21.86
CA ALA A 20 -39.99 -15.88 22.51
C ALA A 20 -39.34 -16.82 21.50
N GLY A 21 -38.02 -16.71 21.36
CA GLY A 21 -37.15 -17.85 21.18
C GLY A 21 -36.91 -18.35 19.75
N LEU A 22 -36.24 -17.56 18.92
CA LEU A 22 -35.23 -18.16 18.04
C LEU A 22 -34.14 -18.70 18.95
N ILE A 23 -34.19 -20.01 19.24
CA ILE A 23 -33.11 -20.74 19.87
C ILE A 23 -31.93 -20.66 18.90
N PHE A 24 -31.01 -19.71 19.14
CA PHE A 24 -29.65 -19.84 18.66
C PHE A 24 -29.09 -21.09 19.35
N ALA A 25 -28.95 -22.18 18.60
CA ALA A 25 -28.15 -23.29 19.06
C ALA A 25 -26.71 -22.77 19.18
N GLU A 26 -26.24 -22.53 20.40
CA GLU A 26 -24.82 -22.30 20.68
C GLU A 26 -24.05 -23.49 20.09
N LYS A 27 -23.24 -23.22 19.05
CA LYS A 27 -22.33 -24.23 18.52
C LYS A 27 -21.33 -24.56 19.64
N PRO A 28 -21.07 -25.84 19.94
CA PRO A 28 -20.12 -26.20 20.99
C PRO A 28 -18.74 -25.63 20.67
N ALA A 29 -18.07 -25.11 21.70
CA ALA A 29 -16.72 -24.56 21.59
C ALA A 29 -15.76 -25.62 20.99
N ILE A 30 -14.93 -25.19 20.04
CA ILE A 30 -13.95 -26.04 19.37
C ILE A 30 -12.85 -26.36 20.37
N ARG A 31 -12.54 -27.64 20.57
CA ARG A 31 -11.49 -28.06 21.50
C ARG A 31 -10.15 -28.07 20.78
N SER A 32 -9.19 -27.31 21.29
CA SER A 32 -7.83 -27.27 20.77
C SER A 32 -6.85 -27.80 21.80
N PHE A 33 -5.84 -28.53 21.36
CA PHE A 33 -4.67 -28.79 22.21
C PHE A 33 -3.82 -27.51 22.33
N ALA A 34 -3.22 -27.27 23.49
CA ALA A 34 -2.22 -26.22 23.65
C ALA A 34 -0.91 -26.83 24.16
N GLU A 35 0.11 -26.83 23.32
CA GLU A 35 1.44 -27.31 23.67
C GLU A 35 2.20 -26.23 24.44
N THR A 36 2.51 -26.41 25.71
CA THR A 36 2.95 -25.28 26.57
C THR A 36 4.46 -25.00 26.56
N ASN A 37 5.26 -25.77 25.82
CA ASN A 37 6.73 -25.72 25.89
C ASN A 37 7.38 -25.32 24.55
N ARG A 38 6.73 -24.44 23.77
CA ARG A 38 7.25 -23.94 22.47
C ARG A 38 7.15 -22.42 22.35
N PRO A 39 7.82 -21.64 23.22
CA PRO A 39 7.80 -20.18 23.11
C PRO A 39 8.56 -19.71 21.86
N PRO A 40 8.11 -18.63 21.15
CA PRO A 40 6.96 -17.78 21.44
C PRO A 40 5.64 -18.27 20.80
N LEU A 41 5.60 -19.48 20.22
CA LEU A 41 4.44 -19.99 19.50
C LEU A 41 3.32 -20.44 20.43
N SER A 42 3.66 -21.09 21.53
CA SER A 42 2.74 -21.54 22.57
C SER A 42 3.46 -21.74 23.90
N LEU A 43 2.95 -21.10 24.94
CA LEU A 43 3.47 -21.08 26.31
C LEU A 43 2.33 -20.87 27.32
N LEU A 44 2.65 -20.80 28.62
CA LEU A 44 1.70 -20.42 29.67
C LEU A 44 1.94 -18.97 30.10
N ASP A 45 0.87 -18.19 30.20
CA ASP A 45 0.92 -16.87 30.80
C ASP A 45 1.16 -16.93 32.32
N ALA A 46 1.35 -15.76 32.96
CA ALA A 46 1.55 -15.66 34.41
C ALA A 46 0.37 -16.24 35.24
N ASN A 47 -0.80 -16.43 34.63
CA ASN A 47 -2.00 -16.99 35.27
C ASN A 47 -2.18 -18.48 34.95
N GLY A 48 -1.23 -19.13 34.27
CA GLY A 48 -1.30 -20.54 33.88
C GLY A 48 -2.27 -20.84 32.73
N LYS A 49 -2.67 -19.85 31.93
CA LYS A 49 -3.48 -20.03 30.72
C LYS A 49 -2.60 -20.17 29.48
N PRO A 50 -3.00 -20.99 28.49
CA PRO A 50 -2.30 -21.05 27.21
C PRO A 50 -2.29 -19.70 26.47
N ASP A 51 -1.09 -19.30 26.06
CA ASP A 51 -0.82 -18.07 25.34
C ASP A 51 0.31 -18.25 24.30
N GLY A 52 0.59 -17.23 23.50
CA GLY A 52 1.60 -17.25 22.46
C GLY A 52 1.01 -17.12 21.05
N PHE A 53 1.88 -16.89 20.06
CA PHE A 53 1.48 -16.48 18.72
C PHE A 53 0.45 -17.42 18.07
N SER A 54 0.69 -18.74 18.09
CA SER A 54 -0.20 -19.71 17.43
C SER A 54 -1.51 -19.93 18.20
N ILE A 55 -1.48 -19.73 19.53
CA ILE A 55 -2.66 -19.84 20.40
C ILE A 55 -3.59 -18.63 20.21
N GLN A 56 -3.02 -17.42 20.22
CA GLN A 56 -3.76 -16.19 19.96
C GLN A 56 -4.29 -16.16 18.52
N LEU A 57 -3.46 -16.55 17.54
CA LEU A 57 -3.90 -16.61 16.14
C LEU A 57 -5.08 -17.56 15.95
N LEU A 58 -5.05 -18.78 16.52
CA LEU A 58 -6.17 -19.71 16.41
C LEU A 58 -7.45 -19.13 17.06
N ARG A 59 -7.33 -18.45 18.20
CA ARG A 59 -8.45 -17.79 18.88
C ARG A 59 -9.08 -16.72 17.99
N GLU A 60 -8.26 -15.84 17.39
CA GLU A 60 -8.75 -14.80 16.49
C GLU A 60 -9.36 -15.37 15.20
N VAL A 61 -8.72 -16.37 14.59
CA VAL A 61 -9.24 -17.07 13.40
C VAL A 61 -10.64 -17.65 13.64
N LEU A 62 -10.87 -18.26 14.81
CA LEU A 62 -12.17 -18.83 15.17
C LEU A 62 -13.19 -17.75 15.58
N ASN A 63 -12.77 -16.70 16.29
CA ASN A 63 -13.61 -15.54 16.60
C ASN A 63 -14.20 -14.91 15.34
N LYS A 64 -13.36 -14.70 14.31
CA LYS A 64 -13.78 -14.11 13.01
C LYS A 64 -14.78 -14.99 12.25
N THR A 65 -14.82 -16.28 12.53
CA THR A 65 -15.76 -17.25 11.93
C THR A 65 -16.84 -17.72 12.91
N GLN A 66 -17.15 -16.92 13.93
CA GLN A 66 -18.19 -17.16 14.94
C GLN A 66 -18.03 -18.53 15.65
N GLY A 67 -16.84 -18.79 16.18
CA GLY A 67 -16.57 -19.97 17.01
C GLY A 67 -15.67 -19.64 18.19
N ASP A 68 -16.03 -20.13 19.37
CA ASP A 68 -15.16 -20.11 20.55
C ASP A 68 -14.20 -21.30 20.53
N VAL A 69 -13.03 -21.13 21.15
CA VAL A 69 -12.03 -22.19 21.31
C VAL A 69 -11.75 -22.46 22.79
N LEU A 70 -11.78 -23.74 23.16
CA LEU A 70 -11.40 -24.23 24.48
C LEU A 70 -10.05 -24.94 24.37
N PHE A 71 -9.03 -24.41 25.06
CA PHE A 71 -7.70 -25.02 25.08
C PHE A 71 -7.60 -26.09 26.17
N ILE A 72 -7.20 -27.31 25.79
CA ILE A 72 -7.00 -28.45 26.68
C ILE A 72 -5.50 -28.63 26.91
N ASN A 73 -5.08 -28.57 28.19
CA ASN A 73 -3.68 -28.68 28.63
C ASN A 73 -3.43 -29.94 29.50
N LYS A 74 -3.86 -31.13 29.05
CA LYS A 74 -3.60 -32.38 29.78
C LYS A 74 -2.30 -33.03 29.28
N SER A 75 -1.28 -33.04 30.14
CA SER A 75 0.07 -33.58 29.93
C SER A 75 0.14 -35.05 29.45
N THR A 76 -0.94 -35.84 29.57
CA THR A 76 -0.95 -37.28 29.27
C THR A 76 -1.55 -37.66 27.91
N THR A 77 -2.00 -36.71 27.09
CA THR A 77 -2.70 -37.03 25.82
C THR A 77 -1.83 -36.65 24.62
N ASN A 78 -1.43 -37.64 23.81
CA ASN A 78 -0.81 -37.38 22.51
C ASN A 78 -1.81 -36.60 21.63
N PRO A 79 -1.47 -35.40 21.12
CA PRO A 79 -2.41 -34.52 20.43
C PRO A 79 -2.97 -35.15 19.14
N CYS A 80 -2.16 -35.92 18.41
CA CYS A 80 -2.60 -36.65 17.23
C CYS A 80 -3.62 -37.75 17.58
N GLN A 81 -3.40 -38.50 18.67
CA GLN A 81 -4.38 -39.49 19.15
C GLN A 81 -5.68 -38.83 19.62
N GLY A 82 -5.59 -37.67 20.27
CA GLY A 82 -6.79 -36.93 20.68
C GLY A 82 -7.59 -36.40 19.50
N LEU A 83 -6.91 -36.00 18.42
CA LEU A 83 -7.55 -35.61 17.15
C LEU A 83 -8.24 -36.80 16.47
N LEU A 84 -7.63 -38.00 16.50
CA LEU A 84 -8.23 -39.24 15.97
C LEU A 84 -9.46 -39.67 16.77
N ASN A 85 -9.38 -39.61 18.10
CA ASN A 85 -10.43 -40.05 19.03
C ASN A 85 -11.53 -39.00 19.23
N GLY A 86 -11.38 -37.80 18.65
CA GLY A 86 -12.35 -36.72 18.73
C GLY A 86 -12.44 -36.06 20.10
N THR A 87 -11.38 -36.13 20.91
CA THR A 87 -11.25 -35.34 22.16
C THR A 87 -10.70 -33.94 21.89
N ILE A 88 -9.97 -33.79 20.78
CA ILE A 88 -9.45 -32.54 20.23
C ILE A 88 -10.03 -32.39 18.81
N ASP A 89 -10.43 -31.18 18.44
CA ASP A 89 -11.01 -30.85 17.14
C ASP A 89 -9.98 -30.20 16.19
N VAL A 90 -9.00 -29.46 16.74
CA VAL A 90 -7.93 -28.80 16.00
C VAL A 90 -6.61 -28.82 16.77
N ILE A 91 -5.49 -28.97 16.06
CA ILE A 91 -4.14 -28.80 16.61
C ILE A 91 -3.55 -27.51 16.03
N PRO A 92 -3.08 -26.56 16.88
CA PRO A 92 -2.66 -25.24 16.42
C PRO A 92 -1.30 -25.27 15.72
N ILE A 93 -0.38 -26.14 16.14
CA ILE A 93 1.02 -26.11 15.71
C ILE A 93 1.37 -27.49 15.14
N VAL A 94 1.27 -27.65 13.82
CA VAL A 94 1.72 -28.88 13.14
C VAL A 94 2.60 -28.55 11.94
N ASP A 95 3.75 -29.23 11.83
CA ASP A 95 4.69 -29.08 10.72
C ASP A 95 4.28 -29.92 9.50
N ARG A 96 4.18 -29.23 8.36
CA ARG A 96 3.83 -29.81 7.06
C ARG A 96 4.92 -30.69 6.44
N ILE A 97 6.17 -30.68 6.94
CA ILE A 97 7.22 -31.57 6.41
C ILE A 97 6.89 -33.05 6.66
N SER A 98 6.11 -33.36 7.70
CA SER A 98 5.51 -34.69 7.88
C SER A 98 4.48 -34.93 6.75
N LYS A 99 4.94 -35.65 5.72
CA LYS A 99 4.21 -35.97 4.47
C LYS A 99 2.75 -36.37 4.71
N ASN A 100 1.85 -35.93 3.80
CA ASN A 100 0.55 -36.54 3.44
C ASN A 100 0.04 -37.56 4.46
N ASP A 101 -0.25 -37.11 5.68
CA ASP A 101 -0.74 -38.02 6.69
C ASP A 101 -2.12 -38.50 6.19
N PRO A 102 -2.30 -39.81 5.95
CA PRO A 102 -3.58 -40.32 5.46
C PRO A 102 -4.73 -40.05 6.44
N LEU A 103 -4.47 -39.53 7.65
CA LEU A 103 -5.41 -39.33 8.73
C LEU A 103 -5.77 -37.86 9.04
N PHE A 104 -5.02 -36.87 8.53
CA PHE A 104 -5.23 -35.45 8.86
C PHE A 104 -5.30 -34.54 7.63
N ASP A 105 -6.08 -33.46 7.72
CA ASP A 105 -6.12 -32.37 6.74
C ASP A 105 -5.51 -31.09 7.37
N PHE A 106 -4.82 -30.28 6.56
CA PHE A 106 -4.05 -29.12 7.03
C PHE A 106 -4.52 -27.81 6.40
N SER A 107 -4.56 -26.74 7.19
CA SER A 107 -4.82 -25.38 6.71
C SER A 107 -3.71 -24.88 5.79
N THR A 108 -3.96 -23.77 5.10
CA THR A 108 -2.87 -22.98 4.51
C THR A 108 -1.83 -22.67 5.60
N PRO A 109 -0.52 -22.84 5.31
CA PRO A 109 0.52 -22.61 6.30
C PRO A 109 0.51 -21.14 6.70
N TYR A 110 0.40 -20.89 8.01
CA TYR A 110 0.30 -19.54 8.54
C TYR A 110 1.65 -18.98 8.98
N LEU A 111 2.65 -19.83 9.22
CA LEU A 111 4.01 -19.43 9.61
C LEU A 111 5.05 -20.36 8.98
N THR A 112 6.14 -19.80 8.46
CA THR A 112 7.31 -20.58 8.01
C THR A 112 8.51 -20.17 8.84
N LEU A 113 9.12 -21.14 9.53
CA LEU A 113 10.35 -20.93 10.29
C LEU A 113 11.52 -21.63 9.62
N HIS A 114 12.69 -21.01 9.68
CA HIS A 114 13.93 -21.64 9.27
C HIS A 114 14.73 -22.10 10.48
N TRP A 115 15.48 -23.18 10.32
CA TRP A 115 16.37 -23.68 11.36
C TRP A 115 17.66 -22.88 11.43
N ALA A 116 18.28 -22.91 12.59
CA ALA A 116 19.60 -22.35 12.82
C ALA A 116 20.38 -23.26 13.76
N ALA A 117 21.71 -23.21 13.65
CA ALA A 117 22.58 -23.79 14.66
C ALA A 117 22.99 -22.70 15.67
N PHE A 118 22.91 -23.04 16.95
CA PHE A 118 23.26 -22.20 18.08
C PHE A 118 24.52 -22.72 18.73
N VAL A 119 25.49 -21.84 18.96
CA VAL A 119 26.82 -22.18 19.49
C VAL A 119 27.25 -21.15 20.52
N LYS A 120 28.15 -21.49 21.45
CA LYS A 120 28.76 -20.49 22.33
C LYS A 120 29.43 -19.39 21.49
N ARG A 121 29.39 -18.13 21.93
CA ARG A 121 30.08 -17.01 21.27
C ARG A 121 31.58 -17.28 21.13
N SER A 122 32.19 -17.95 22.11
CA SER A 122 33.59 -18.39 22.10
C SER A 122 33.87 -19.61 21.22
N SER A 123 32.84 -20.25 20.64
CA SER A 123 33.01 -21.45 19.82
C SER A 123 33.68 -21.12 18.48
N PRO A 124 34.61 -21.97 18.01
CA PRO A 124 35.25 -21.83 16.70
C PRO A 124 34.31 -22.13 15.52
N ILE A 125 33.13 -22.73 15.77
CA ILE A 125 32.14 -23.12 14.74
C ILE A 125 31.56 -21.86 14.08
N GLN A 126 31.80 -21.66 12.77
CA GLN A 126 31.28 -20.49 12.04
C GLN A 126 30.31 -20.85 10.92
N ARG A 127 30.35 -22.08 10.39
CA ARG A 127 29.53 -22.50 9.24
C ARG A 127 28.90 -23.87 9.47
N GLU A 128 27.88 -24.20 8.68
CA GLU A 128 27.18 -25.51 8.74
C GLU A 128 28.16 -26.69 8.59
N SER A 129 29.18 -26.57 7.72
CA SER A 129 30.20 -27.59 7.51
C SER A 129 30.98 -27.98 8.77
N ASP A 130 31.14 -27.03 9.70
CA ASP A 130 31.92 -27.22 10.93
C ASP A 130 31.18 -28.11 11.93
N LEU A 131 29.86 -28.27 11.77
CA LEU A 131 29.03 -29.10 12.65
C LEU A 131 29.36 -30.59 12.54
N LYS A 132 29.98 -31.04 11.44
CA LYS A 132 30.22 -32.46 11.14
C LYS A 132 31.01 -33.21 12.22
N THR A 133 31.93 -32.52 12.89
CA THR A 133 32.87 -33.13 13.86
C THR A 133 32.52 -32.83 15.32
N HIS A 134 31.37 -32.22 15.58
CA HIS A 134 31.02 -31.66 16.90
C HIS A 134 29.76 -32.29 17.48
N ARG A 135 29.59 -32.27 18.81
CA ARG A 135 28.39 -32.80 19.47
C ARG A 135 27.24 -31.82 19.28
N VAL A 136 26.27 -32.21 18.46
CA VAL A 136 25.10 -31.38 18.14
C VAL A 136 23.88 -31.94 18.83
N ALA A 137 23.24 -31.12 19.66
CA ALA A 137 21.98 -31.48 20.27
C ALA A 137 20.79 -31.25 19.35
N ILE A 138 19.88 -32.21 19.38
CA ILE A 138 18.61 -32.22 18.67
C ILE A 138 17.53 -32.57 19.69
N VAL A 139 16.37 -31.92 19.62
CA VAL A 139 15.24 -32.23 20.52
C VAL A 139 14.38 -33.34 19.92
N ASN A 140 14.00 -34.30 20.76
CA ASN A 140 13.16 -35.45 20.42
C ASN A 140 11.76 -35.01 19.97
N ASP A 141 11.10 -35.79 19.11
CA ASP A 141 9.79 -35.49 18.51
C ASP A 141 9.72 -34.25 17.60
N ASP A 142 10.86 -33.68 17.19
CA ASP A 142 10.93 -32.70 16.11
C ASP A 142 11.21 -33.40 14.75
N PRO A 143 10.32 -33.31 13.74
CA PRO A 143 10.49 -33.93 12.42
C PRO A 143 11.82 -33.59 11.72
N VAL A 144 12.39 -32.42 12.04
CA VAL A 144 13.66 -31.98 11.45
C VAL A 144 14.85 -32.60 12.18
N GLY A 145 14.69 -33.04 13.42
CA GLY A 145 15.69 -33.84 14.13
C GLY A 145 15.96 -35.17 13.44
N GLU A 146 14.90 -35.87 13.02
CA GLU A 146 15.01 -37.09 12.21
C GLU A 146 15.67 -36.81 10.85
N LEU A 147 15.31 -35.69 10.20
CA LEU A 147 15.92 -35.28 8.93
C LEU A 147 17.41 -34.97 9.10
N ALA A 148 17.79 -34.26 10.16
CA ALA A 148 19.18 -33.93 10.47
C ALA A 148 20.02 -35.18 10.78
N GLN A 149 19.43 -36.18 11.42
CA GLN A 149 20.06 -37.47 11.67
C GLN A 149 20.21 -38.28 10.36
N ARG A 150 19.17 -38.30 9.52
CA ARG A 150 19.20 -38.97 8.20
C ARG A 150 20.25 -38.38 7.26
N GLU A 151 20.39 -37.06 7.26
CA GLU A 151 21.34 -36.33 6.40
C GLU A 151 22.76 -36.27 7.00
N GLN A 152 23.00 -36.90 8.15
CA GLN A 152 24.30 -36.95 8.85
C GLN A 152 24.95 -35.56 9.00
N ILE A 153 24.19 -34.57 9.49
CA ILE A 153 24.70 -33.20 9.72
C ILE A 153 25.92 -33.22 10.66
N THR A 154 25.98 -34.18 11.58
CA THR A 154 27.11 -34.43 12.47
C THR A 154 27.35 -35.93 12.68
N GLY A 155 28.61 -36.29 12.98
CA GLY A 155 28.98 -37.62 13.45
C GLY A 155 28.63 -37.91 14.92
N SER A 156 28.15 -36.92 15.69
CA SER A 156 27.76 -37.10 17.10
C SER A 156 26.51 -36.31 17.48
N VAL A 157 25.35 -36.99 17.47
CA VAL A 157 24.05 -36.41 17.81
C VAL A 157 23.71 -36.71 19.27
N VAL A 158 23.28 -35.67 20.01
CA VAL A 158 22.75 -35.81 21.37
C VAL A 158 21.24 -35.51 21.32
N VAL A 159 20.41 -36.52 21.59
CA VAL A 159 18.95 -36.35 21.59
C VAL A 159 18.49 -35.94 23.00
N LEU A 160 17.80 -34.81 23.10
CA LEU A 160 17.28 -34.25 24.36
C LEU A 160 15.76 -34.12 24.32
N SER A 161 15.10 -34.06 25.49
CA SER A 161 13.63 -34.00 25.58
C SER A 161 13.04 -32.60 25.39
N CYS A 162 13.81 -31.53 25.61
CA CYS A 162 13.33 -30.16 25.41
C CYS A 162 14.47 -29.21 25.03
N TYR A 163 14.11 -28.06 24.45
CA TYR A 163 15.09 -27.03 24.07
C TYR A 163 15.73 -26.34 25.27
N GLU A 164 15.01 -26.20 26.39
CA GLU A 164 15.56 -25.57 27.61
C GLU A 164 16.78 -26.35 28.14
N ASP A 165 16.68 -27.68 28.19
CA ASP A 165 17.80 -28.56 28.56
C ASP A 165 18.94 -28.46 27.54
N ALA A 166 18.62 -28.40 26.24
CA ALA A 166 19.61 -28.23 25.18
C ALA A 166 20.39 -26.92 25.33
N PHE A 167 19.72 -25.79 25.49
CA PHE A 167 20.39 -24.51 25.69
C PHE A 167 21.14 -24.44 27.04
N THR A 168 20.68 -25.14 28.08
CA THR A 168 21.40 -25.26 29.35
C THR A 168 22.70 -26.04 29.20
N GLN A 169 22.67 -27.21 28.53
CA GLN A 169 23.87 -28.00 28.24
C GLN A 169 24.83 -27.27 27.29
N LEU A 170 24.29 -26.50 26.34
CA LEU A 170 25.10 -25.63 25.48
C LEU A 170 25.83 -24.57 26.29
N LYS A 171 25.23 -24.05 27.36
CA LYS A 171 25.86 -23.07 28.26
C LYS A 171 26.95 -23.71 29.13
N THR A 172 26.70 -24.88 29.70
CA THR A 172 27.70 -25.62 30.50
C THR A 172 28.86 -26.12 29.64
N GLY A 173 28.63 -26.36 28.34
CA GLY A 173 29.64 -26.87 27.41
C GLY A 173 29.64 -28.40 27.29
N GLU A 174 28.59 -29.05 27.78
CA GLU A 174 28.35 -30.48 27.59
C GLU A 174 28.04 -30.81 26.13
N ILE A 175 27.56 -29.84 25.35
CA ILE A 175 27.36 -29.94 23.90
C ILE A 175 27.95 -28.71 23.20
N ASP A 176 28.29 -28.88 21.93
CA ASP A 176 29.05 -27.88 21.17
C ASP A 176 28.12 -26.99 20.30
N ALA A 177 26.99 -27.55 19.86
CA ALA A 177 25.94 -26.83 19.13
C ALA A 177 24.53 -27.38 19.45
N VAL A 178 23.51 -26.55 19.26
CA VAL A 178 22.08 -26.93 19.31
C VAL A 178 21.43 -26.60 17.98
N LEU A 179 20.72 -27.55 17.37
CA LEU A 179 19.87 -27.31 16.21
C LEU A 179 18.44 -27.02 16.69
N ALA A 180 17.91 -25.85 16.33
CA ALA A 180 16.55 -25.46 16.67
C ALA A 180 15.97 -24.53 15.60
N PRO A 181 14.63 -24.42 15.51
CA PRO A 181 13.98 -23.37 14.76
C PRO A 181 14.48 -22.01 15.25
N LYS A 182 14.94 -21.17 14.33
CA LYS A 182 15.69 -19.95 14.65
C LYS A 182 14.92 -19.07 15.65
N LEU A 183 13.62 -18.88 15.44
CA LEU A 183 12.77 -18.07 16.31
C LEU A 183 12.68 -18.62 17.75
N ILE A 184 12.50 -19.94 17.89
CA ILE A 184 12.40 -20.60 19.21
C ILE A 184 13.74 -20.46 19.95
N GLY A 185 14.85 -20.73 19.26
CA GLY A 185 16.17 -20.57 19.88
C GLY A 185 16.48 -19.14 20.30
N LEU A 186 16.14 -18.13 19.49
CA LEU A 186 16.33 -16.73 19.85
C LEU A 186 15.47 -16.31 21.05
N ASN A 187 14.22 -16.75 21.09
CA ASN A 187 13.33 -16.46 22.21
C ASN A 187 13.83 -17.11 23.51
N LEU A 188 14.31 -18.36 23.47
CA LEU A 188 14.93 -19.00 24.63
C LEU A 188 16.19 -18.28 25.09
N LEU A 189 17.03 -17.80 24.18
CA LEU A 189 18.19 -16.97 24.56
C LEU A 189 17.79 -15.66 25.24
N SER A 190 16.66 -15.07 24.80
CA SER A 190 16.04 -13.91 25.44
C SER A 190 15.60 -14.20 26.86
N MET A 191 14.83 -15.28 27.06
CA MET A 191 14.28 -15.67 28.35
C MET A 191 15.37 -16.10 29.34
N LEU A 192 16.45 -16.71 28.86
CA LEU A 192 17.60 -17.11 29.66
C LEU A 192 18.56 -15.94 29.98
N GLU A 193 18.24 -14.72 29.53
CA GLU A 193 19.04 -13.49 29.70
C GLU A 193 20.53 -13.68 29.37
N THR A 194 20.83 -14.50 28.37
CA THR A 194 22.20 -14.95 28.12
C THR A 194 22.75 -14.42 26.82
N ASN A 195 23.88 -13.71 26.91
CA ASN A 195 24.61 -13.22 25.75
C ASN A 195 25.78 -14.13 25.36
N THR A 196 25.90 -15.32 25.97
CA THR A 196 27.04 -16.24 25.77
C THR A 196 26.87 -17.15 24.56
N VAL A 197 25.70 -17.19 23.94
CA VAL A 197 25.38 -18.02 22.76
C VAL A 197 25.07 -17.12 21.56
N ARG A 198 25.42 -17.59 20.36
CA ARG A 198 25.12 -16.94 19.07
C ARG A 198 24.59 -17.97 18.07
N THR A 199 23.89 -17.49 17.06
CA THR A 199 23.56 -18.30 15.88
C THR A 199 24.69 -18.26 14.85
N ILE A 200 24.90 -19.35 14.10
CA ILE A 200 25.80 -19.37 12.92
C ILE A 200 25.08 -18.98 11.61
N GLY A 201 23.77 -18.70 11.66
CA GLY A 201 22.96 -18.35 10.49
C GLY A 201 21.77 -19.29 10.31
N ILE A 202 20.98 -19.00 9.27
CA ILE A 202 19.86 -19.85 8.84
C ILE A 202 20.43 -21.04 8.08
N LEU A 203 19.88 -22.23 8.31
CA LEU A 203 20.12 -23.43 7.52
C LEU A 203 18.99 -23.55 6.47
N PRO A 204 19.18 -23.08 5.22
CA PRO A 204 18.07 -22.82 4.29
C PRO A 204 17.34 -24.10 3.84
N LYS A 205 18.04 -25.24 3.87
CA LYS A 205 17.50 -26.57 3.57
C LYS A 205 16.44 -27.01 4.57
N TYR A 206 16.53 -26.55 5.82
CA TYR A 206 15.71 -27.00 6.93
C TYR A 206 14.70 -25.90 7.30
N LYS A 207 13.50 -25.99 6.73
CA LYS A 207 12.41 -25.02 6.95
C LYS A 207 11.14 -25.74 7.37
N GLN A 208 10.50 -25.27 8.44
CA GLN A 208 9.24 -25.80 8.96
C GLN A 208 8.09 -24.89 8.56
N ARG A 209 6.97 -25.50 8.19
CA ARG A 209 5.76 -24.77 7.80
C ARG A 209 4.65 -25.17 8.75
N PHE A 210 4.27 -24.25 9.62
CA PHE A 210 3.20 -24.46 10.59
C PHE A 210 1.84 -24.22 9.96
N SER A 211 0.96 -25.20 10.15
CA SER A 211 -0.45 -25.18 9.76
C SER A 211 -1.31 -25.63 10.94
N PHE A 212 -2.59 -25.26 10.91
CA PHE A 212 -3.60 -25.90 11.74
C PHE A 212 -3.93 -27.28 11.17
N ALA A 213 -4.03 -28.29 12.03
CA ALA A 213 -4.41 -29.65 11.62
C ALA A 213 -5.78 -30.02 12.16
N VAL A 214 -6.58 -30.68 11.32
CA VAL A 214 -7.89 -31.25 11.67
C VAL A 214 -7.94 -32.72 11.24
N LYS A 215 -8.86 -33.49 11.82
CA LYS A 215 -9.10 -34.87 11.39
C LYS A 215 -9.55 -34.89 9.93
N LYS A 216 -9.00 -35.81 9.14
CA LYS A 216 -9.32 -35.95 7.72
C LYS A 216 -10.82 -36.10 7.47
N GLY A 217 -11.32 -35.36 6.49
CA GLY A 217 -12.74 -35.32 6.15
C GLY A 217 -13.55 -34.26 6.92
N ASN A 218 -12.94 -33.55 7.88
CA ASN A 218 -13.57 -32.39 8.53
C ASN A 218 -13.42 -31.12 7.67
N SER A 219 -13.93 -31.16 6.45
CA SER A 219 -13.81 -30.08 5.47
C SER A 219 -14.47 -28.78 5.94
N GLY A 220 -15.51 -28.88 6.78
CA GLY A 220 -16.23 -27.73 7.32
C GLY A 220 -15.37 -26.91 8.30
N LEU A 221 -14.69 -27.57 9.24
CA LEU A 221 -13.79 -26.86 10.16
C LEU A 221 -12.55 -26.33 9.41
N LEU A 222 -12.00 -27.10 8.48
CA LEU A 222 -10.86 -26.67 7.67
C LEU A 222 -11.16 -25.41 6.85
N ALA A 223 -12.33 -25.35 6.20
CA ALA A 223 -12.76 -24.19 5.44
C ALA A 223 -12.87 -22.94 6.33
N ARG A 224 -13.46 -23.09 7.52
CA ARG A 224 -13.54 -21.99 8.52
C ARG A 224 -12.17 -21.52 8.98
N LEU A 225 -11.23 -22.43 9.22
CA LEU A 225 -9.86 -22.06 9.61
C LEU A 225 -9.16 -21.26 8.50
N ASN A 226 -9.28 -21.68 7.23
CA ASN A 226 -8.69 -20.96 6.10
C ASN A 226 -9.38 -19.61 5.84
N GLU A 227 -10.72 -19.53 6.00
CA GLU A 227 -11.48 -18.29 5.91
C GLU A 227 -11.07 -17.31 7.01
N GLY A 228 -11.03 -17.77 8.26
CA GLY A 228 -10.59 -16.96 9.40
C GLY A 228 -9.14 -16.49 9.26
N LEU A 229 -8.23 -17.34 8.79
CA LEU A 229 -6.85 -16.94 8.47
C LEU A 229 -6.84 -15.81 7.43
N THR A 230 -7.61 -15.97 6.35
CA THR A 230 -7.74 -14.94 5.31
C THR A 230 -8.26 -13.62 5.88
N LEU A 231 -9.27 -13.66 6.75
CA LEU A 231 -9.82 -12.46 7.40
C LEU A 231 -8.79 -11.78 8.30
N THR A 232 -8.01 -12.55 9.09
CA THR A 232 -6.96 -12.00 9.95
C THR A 232 -5.80 -11.38 9.17
N TYR A 233 -5.53 -11.84 7.93
CA TYR A 233 -4.57 -11.19 7.04
C TYR A 233 -5.12 -9.89 6.45
N LEU A 234 -6.42 -9.83 6.14
CA LEU A 234 -7.04 -8.67 5.48
C LEU A 234 -7.27 -7.49 6.43
N ASP A 235 -7.56 -7.75 7.70
CA ASP A 235 -7.82 -6.70 8.69
C ASP A 235 -6.58 -6.26 9.49
N GLY A 236 -5.43 -6.90 9.26
CA GLY A 236 -4.16 -6.60 9.91
C GLY A 236 -3.96 -7.28 11.28
N THR A 237 -4.93 -8.04 11.79
CA THR A 237 -4.82 -8.74 13.08
C THR A 237 -3.62 -9.70 13.12
N TYR A 238 -3.35 -10.40 12.01
CA TYR A 238 -2.17 -11.27 11.90
C TYR A 238 -0.87 -10.46 12.05
N ASP A 239 -0.78 -9.30 11.41
CA ASP A 239 0.43 -8.47 11.43
C ASP A 239 0.70 -7.90 12.83
N GLU A 240 -0.36 -7.55 13.58
CA GLU A 240 -0.27 -7.12 14.97
C GLU A 240 0.30 -8.24 15.86
N LEU A 241 -0.31 -9.44 15.80
CA LEU A 241 0.15 -10.62 16.54
C LEU A 241 1.57 -11.02 16.16
N TYR A 242 1.89 -10.99 14.87
CA TYR A 242 3.23 -11.30 14.38
C TYR A 242 4.24 -10.26 14.85
N SER A 243 3.86 -8.98 14.90
CA SER A 243 4.72 -7.91 15.38
C SER A 243 5.01 -8.05 16.88
N GLU A 244 3.98 -8.33 17.67
CA GLU A 244 4.05 -8.50 19.12
C GLU A 244 4.98 -9.66 19.50
N TRP A 245 4.73 -10.85 18.94
CA TRP A 245 5.37 -12.09 19.38
C TRP A 245 6.65 -12.46 18.63
N ILE A 246 6.80 -12.06 17.36
CA ILE A 246 7.86 -12.58 16.47
C ILE A 246 8.80 -11.48 16.01
N ARG A 247 8.27 -10.43 15.38
CA ARG A 247 9.05 -9.38 14.70
C ARG A 247 10.03 -8.68 15.65
N ASN A 248 9.58 -8.34 16.86
CA ASN A 248 10.41 -7.63 17.84
C ASN A 248 11.65 -8.44 18.26
N GLU A 249 11.51 -9.75 18.44
CA GLU A 249 12.62 -10.63 18.84
C GLU A 249 13.64 -10.79 17.70
N LEU A 250 13.16 -10.98 16.45
CA LEU A 250 14.02 -11.04 15.27
C LEU A 250 14.79 -9.73 15.04
N ARG A 251 14.16 -8.56 15.27
CA ARG A 251 14.83 -7.25 15.20
C ARG A 251 15.91 -7.09 16.25
N ARG A 252 15.66 -7.57 17.47
CA ARG A 252 16.64 -7.49 18.55
C ARG A 252 17.90 -8.28 18.18
N GLU A 253 17.76 -9.47 17.62
CA GLU A 253 18.88 -10.24 17.09
C GLU A 253 19.67 -9.47 16.03
N LEU A 254 18.99 -8.91 15.03
CA LEU A 254 19.63 -8.14 13.95
C LEU A 254 20.44 -6.95 14.46
N ARG A 255 19.97 -6.28 15.53
CA ARG A 255 20.69 -5.17 16.18
C ARG A 255 21.90 -5.62 16.99
N LEU A 256 21.88 -6.84 17.52
CA LEU A 256 22.98 -7.41 18.34
C LEU A 256 24.06 -8.07 17.49
N ARG A 257 23.79 -8.31 16.21
CA ARG A 257 24.71 -8.95 15.26
C ARG A 257 25.41 -7.92 14.40
N LYS A 258 26.70 -8.14 14.16
CA LYS A 258 27.45 -7.43 13.14
C LYS A 258 27.08 -7.97 11.76
N LEU A 259 26.30 -7.20 10.99
CA LEU A 259 25.80 -7.55 9.66
C LEU A 259 26.87 -7.27 8.60
N ARG A 260 27.20 -8.28 7.81
CA ARG A 260 28.19 -8.21 6.73
C ARG A 260 27.48 -7.97 5.41
N ILE A 261 27.63 -6.77 4.84
CA ILE A 261 26.98 -6.41 3.57
C ILE A 261 28.03 -6.33 2.46
N GLY A 262 27.86 -7.13 1.42
CA GLY A 262 28.73 -7.17 0.25
C GLY A 262 28.33 -6.14 -0.81
N GLY A 263 29.31 -5.61 -1.54
CA GLY A 263 29.12 -4.78 -2.73
C GLY A 263 30.28 -4.92 -3.71
N ASP A 264 30.13 -4.43 -4.93
CA ASP A 264 31.19 -4.46 -5.93
C ASP A 264 32.32 -3.48 -5.55
N SER A 265 33.56 -3.96 -5.65
CA SER A 265 34.77 -3.15 -5.48
C SER A 265 35.03 -2.14 -6.59
N ASN A 266 34.44 -2.33 -7.78
CA ASN A 266 34.73 -1.50 -8.94
C ASN A 266 33.50 -1.13 -9.78
N PHE A 267 32.50 -0.51 -9.15
CA PHE A 267 31.27 -0.05 -9.80
C PHE A 267 30.90 1.40 -9.44
N PRO A 268 31.76 2.40 -9.73
CA PRO A 268 31.46 3.80 -9.46
C PRO A 268 30.32 4.32 -10.35
N PRO A 269 29.60 5.40 -9.97
CA PRO A 269 29.60 6.06 -8.67
C PRO A 269 28.77 5.32 -7.60
N TYR A 270 28.32 4.09 -7.88
CA TYR A 270 27.41 3.33 -7.01
C TYR A 270 28.14 2.72 -5.81
N GLU A 271 29.20 1.96 -6.04
CA GLU A 271 30.01 1.30 -5.02
C GLU A 271 31.39 0.96 -5.55
N PHE A 272 32.43 1.45 -4.87
CA PHE A 272 33.81 1.25 -5.29
C PHE A 272 34.77 1.53 -4.14
N VAL A 273 36.01 1.07 -4.30
CA VAL A 273 37.13 1.47 -3.44
C VAL A 273 37.82 2.68 -4.09
N ASN A 274 37.93 3.78 -3.35
CA ASN A 274 38.59 4.98 -3.86
C ASN A 274 40.13 4.86 -3.84
N GLU A 275 40.84 5.86 -4.36
CA GLU A 275 42.31 5.88 -4.44
C GLU A 275 43.01 5.83 -3.07
N GLN A 276 42.29 6.14 -1.98
CA GLN A 276 42.78 6.07 -0.60
C GLN A 276 42.54 4.69 0.03
N GLY A 277 42.01 3.72 -0.72
CA GLY A 277 41.65 2.40 -0.20
C GLY A 277 40.36 2.39 0.63
N VAL A 278 39.57 3.46 0.60
CA VAL A 278 38.35 3.62 1.40
C VAL A 278 37.11 3.31 0.54
N GLN A 279 36.19 2.55 1.11
CA GLN A 279 34.90 2.22 0.49
C GLN A 279 34.02 3.47 0.33
N ALA A 280 33.61 3.75 -0.90
CA ALA A 280 32.86 4.92 -1.30
C ALA A 280 31.77 4.58 -2.34
N GLY A 281 30.85 5.52 -2.56
CA GLY A 281 29.77 5.38 -3.53
C GLY A 281 28.38 5.54 -2.92
N PHE A 282 27.40 5.72 -3.79
CA PHE A 282 25.99 5.89 -3.42
C PHE A 282 25.45 4.77 -2.52
N ASN A 283 25.64 3.50 -2.91
CA ASN A 283 25.13 2.35 -2.15
C ASN A 283 25.84 2.20 -0.81
N VAL A 284 27.13 2.55 -0.74
CA VAL A 284 27.91 2.49 0.50
C VAL A 284 27.37 3.52 1.51
N ASP A 285 27.18 4.76 1.07
CA ASP A 285 26.64 5.83 1.92
C ASP A 285 25.18 5.55 2.31
N LEU A 286 24.36 5.06 1.37
CA LEU A 286 22.98 4.65 1.62
C LEU A 286 22.91 3.54 2.68
N THR A 287 23.71 2.50 2.52
CA THR A 287 23.74 1.35 3.45
C THR A 287 24.18 1.78 4.86
N ARG A 288 25.19 2.65 4.97
CA ARG A 288 25.61 3.23 6.27
C ARG A 288 24.53 4.12 6.87
N ALA A 289 23.78 4.87 6.07
CA ALA A 289 22.66 5.68 6.55
C ALA A 289 21.51 4.80 7.07
N ILE A 290 21.18 3.73 6.36
CA ILE A 290 20.17 2.75 6.79
C ILE A 290 20.61 2.12 8.12
N GLY A 291 21.86 1.69 8.24
CA GLY A 291 22.39 1.13 9.49
C GLY A 291 22.23 2.08 10.67
N ARG A 292 22.53 3.37 10.49
CA ARG A 292 22.37 4.40 11.54
C ARG A 292 20.91 4.61 11.95
N VAL A 293 20.00 4.72 11.00
CA VAL A 293 18.57 4.97 11.30
C VAL A 293 17.90 3.75 11.93
N MET A 294 18.30 2.54 11.52
CA MET A 294 17.73 1.29 12.04
C MET A 294 18.42 0.78 13.31
N GLY A 295 19.57 1.36 13.68
CA GLY A 295 20.40 0.92 14.81
C GLY A 295 21.09 -0.42 14.55
N LEU A 296 21.48 -0.69 13.31
CA LEU A 296 22.17 -1.92 12.89
C LEU A 296 23.69 -1.71 12.87
N ASP A 297 24.44 -2.66 13.40
CA ASP A 297 25.90 -2.71 13.26
C ASP A 297 26.26 -3.31 11.89
N ILE A 298 26.53 -2.46 10.90
CA ILE A 298 26.81 -2.88 9.52
C ILE A 298 28.28 -2.74 9.18
N GLN A 299 28.89 -3.84 8.72
CA GLN A 299 30.19 -3.87 8.07
C GLN A 299 30.04 -4.11 6.58
N ILE A 300 30.47 -3.12 5.79
CA ILE A 300 30.48 -3.21 4.33
C ILE A 300 31.79 -3.87 3.87
N MET A 301 31.72 -4.77 2.90
CA MET A 301 32.87 -5.42 2.26
C MET A 301 32.73 -5.30 0.75
N LEU A 302 33.71 -4.69 0.10
CA LEU A 302 33.70 -4.50 -1.34
C LEU A 302 34.72 -5.43 -2.00
N GLU A 303 34.25 -6.25 -2.95
CA GLU A 303 35.04 -7.26 -3.68
C GLU A 303 34.53 -7.40 -5.13
N PRO A 304 35.26 -8.08 -6.03
CA PRO A 304 34.77 -8.31 -7.39
C PRO A 304 33.40 -9.00 -7.41
N SER A 305 32.47 -8.49 -8.23
CA SER A 305 31.08 -8.96 -8.28
C SER A 305 30.92 -10.46 -8.57
N SER A 306 31.87 -11.08 -9.26
CA SER A 306 31.92 -12.52 -9.51
C SER A 306 31.94 -13.37 -8.23
N ASN A 307 32.48 -12.85 -7.12
CA ASN A 307 32.60 -13.57 -5.85
C ASN A 307 31.40 -13.35 -4.91
N LEU A 308 30.66 -12.25 -5.06
CA LEU A 308 29.64 -11.83 -4.10
C LEU A 308 28.48 -12.84 -3.99
N ARG A 309 28.00 -13.39 -5.12
CA ARG A 309 26.92 -14.40 -5.11
C ARG A 309 27.34 -15.65 -4.34
N HIS A 310 28.54 -16.15 -4.60
CA HIS A 310 29.08 -17.31 -3.90
C HIS A 310 29.23 -17.03 -2.39
N ARG A 311 29.76 -15.86 -2.01
CA ARG A 311 29.89 -15.48 -0.60
C ARG A 311 28.56 -15.31 0.12
N LEU A 312 27.53 -14.87 -0.60
CA LEU A 312 26.17 -14.81 -0.05
C LEU A 312 25.63 -16.23 0.19
N GLU A 313 25.84 -17.14 -0.77
CA GLU A 313 25.41 -18.53 -0.68
C GLU A 313 26.16 -19.36 0.37
N THR A 314 27.45 -19.09 0.61
CA THR A 314 28.23 -19.71 1.69
C THR A 314 27.95 -19.11 3.07
N GLY A 315 27.20 -18.01 3.14
CA GLY A 315 26.92 -17.29 4.38
C GLY A 315 28.10 -16.45 4.90
N ASP A 316 29.12 -16.18 4.08
CA ASP A 316 30.23 -15.28 4.42
C ASP A 316 29.80 -13.81 4.44
N ILE A 317 28.72 -13.47 3.72
CA ILE A 317 28.03 -12.18 3.79
C ILE A 317 26.52 -12.41 4.03
N ASP A 318 25.86 -11.43 4.65
CA ASP A 318 24.44 -11.50 5.03
C ASP A 318 23.51 -10.94 3.96
N ALA A 319 23.98 -9.93 3.21
CA ALA A 319 23.26 -9.34 2.10
C ALA A 319 24.23 -8.74 1.07
N ILE A 320 23.75 -8.55 -0.16
CA ILE A 320 24.40 -7.76 -1.21
C ILE A 320 23.63 -6.45 -1.32
N GLN A 321 24.34 -5.31 -1.27
CA GLN A 321 23.71 -3.99 -1.26
C GLN A 321 23.19 -3.52 -2.62
N CYS A 322 23.68 -4.12 -3.72
CA CYS A 322 23.33 -3.72 -5.07
C CYS A 322 23.26 -4.96 -5.98
N MET A 323 22.08 -5.57 -6.07
CA MET A 323 21.85 -6.73 -6.92
C MET A 323 20.71 -6.45 -7.91
N PRO A 324 20.87 -6.77 -9.21
CA PRO A 324 19.79 -6.60 -10.19
C PRO A 324 18.67 -7.60 -9.90
N PHE A 325 17.44 -7.12 -9.93
CA PHE A 325 16.28 -7.99 -9.88
C PHE A 325 16.15 -8.77 -11.19
N THR A 326 16.27 -10.09 -11.12
CA THR A 326 16.04 -11.00 -12.25
C THR A 326 15.19 -12.18 -11.82
N GLN A 327 14.41 -12.75 -12.76
CA GLN A 327 13.57 -13.92 -12.45
C GLN A 327 14.39 -15.10 -11.92
N GLY A 328 15.60 -15.33 -12.46
CA GLY A 328 16.51 -16.38 -11.97
C GLY A 328 16.93 -16.13 -10.52
N ALA A 329 17.38 -14.92 -10.19
CA ALA A 329 17.82 -14.56 -8.86
C ALA A 329 16.69 -14.62 -7.82
N SER A 330 15.46 -14.22 -8.19
CA SER A 330 14.29 -14.25 -7.29
C SER A 330 13.88 -15.65 -6.81
N LYS A 331 14.38 -16.71 -7.45
CA LYS A 331 14.16 -18.09 -6.98
C LYS A 331 15.00 -18.41 -5.74
N VAL A 332 16.18 -17.79 -5.62
CA VAL A 332 17.23 -18.12 -4.63
C VAL A 332 17.34 -17.05 -3.54
N TYR A 333 17.05 -15.78 -3.86
CA TYR A 333 17.24 -14.64 -2.96
C TYR A 333 15.93 -13.89 -2.71
N ASP A 334 15.81 -13.31 -1.50
CA ASP A 334 14.77 -12.33 -1.19
C ASP A 334 15.32 -10.92 -1.47
N PHE A 335 14.48 -10.04 -2.02
CA PHE A 335 14.87 -8.70 -2.47
C PHE A 335 14.14 -7.59 -1.71
N SER A 336 14.83 -6.49 -1.47
CA SER A 336 14.22 -5.25 -0.99
C SER A 336 13.42 -4.57 -2.10
N THR A 337 12.64 -3.57 -1.70
CA THR A 337 12.17 -2.54 -2.65
C THR A 337 13.38 -1.97 -3.37
N HIS A 338 13.27 -1.80 -4.69
CA HIS A 338 14.39 -1.31 -5.47
C HIS A 338 14.72 0.13 -5.05
N HIS A 339 15.99 0.37 -4.74
CA HIS A 339 16.49 1.69 -4.38
C HIS A 339 17.16 2.40 -5.56
N GLN A 340 17.40 1.71 -6.69
CA GLN A 340 17.94 2.31 -7.91
C GLN A 340 17.38 1.66 -9.18
N GLU A 341 17.39 2.41 -10.27
CA GLU A 341 17.24 1.89 -11.63
C GLU A 341 18.50 2.21 -12.42
N ILE A 342 19.20 1.18 -12.88
CA ILE A 342 20.47 1.33 -13.60
C ILE A 342 20.22 1.05 -15.08
N SER A 343 20.49 2.07 -15.90
CA SER A 343 20.41 1.98 -17.36
C SER A 343 21.76 1.57 -17.94
N TYR A 344 21.73 0.59 -18.84
CA TYR A 344 22.89 0.10 -19.59
C TYR A 344 22.86 0.62 -21.03
N VAL A 345 24.04 1.02 -21.51
CA VAL A 345 24.24 1.58 -22.86
C VAL A 345 25.50 0.98 -23.48
N ALA A 346 25.64 1.12 -24.79
CA ALA A 346 26.93 0.86 -25.42
C ALA A 346 27.79 2.12 -25.42
N PHE A 347 29.08 1.96 -25.16
CA PHE A 347 30.10 2.99 -25.35
C PHE A 347 30.96 2.63 -26.56
N GLN A 348 31.27 3.63 -27.39
CA GLN A 348 31.97 3.47 -28.67
C GLN A 348 32.77 4.74 -29.01
N PRO A 349 33.68 4.71 -29.99
CA PRO A 349 34.38 5.91 -30.46
C PRO A 349 33.44 6.98 -31.05
N SER A 350 33.78 8.27 -30.88
CA SER A 350 32.96 9.42 -31.30
C SER A 350 32.68 9.51 -32.80
N ASN A 351 33.54 8.91 -33.63
CA ASN A 351 33.39 8.85 -35.09
C ASN A 351 32.48 7.70 -35.58
N THR A 352 31.95 6.87 -34.68
CA THR A 352 31.18 5.67 -35.03
C THR A 352 29.68 5.97 -35.01
N ASN A 353 29.03 5.93 -36.19
CA ASN A 353 27.58 6.15 -36.38
C ASN A 353 26.79 4.82 -36.37
N ALA A 354 27.04 3.95 -35.39
CA ALA A 354 26.33 2.68 -35.28
C ALA A 354 25.02 2.84 -34.50
N LEU A 355 23.89 2.84 -35.20
CA LEU A 355 22.58 2.51 -34.63
C LEU A 355 22.63 1.05 -34.16
N LEU A 356 22.48 0.82 -32.85
CA LEU A 356 22.53 -0.50 -32.20
C LEU A 356 21.28 -1.30 -32.52
N ASP A 357 21.35 -2.10 -33.58
CA ASP A 357 20.52 -3.27 -33.77
C ASP A 357 21.30 -4.49 -33.25
N ILE A 358 20.66 -5.39 -32.49
CA ILE A 358 21.24 -6.63 -31.96
C ILE A 358 21.86 -7.47 -33.10
N SER A 359 21.28 -7.40 -34.30
CA SER A 359 21.78 -8.09 -35.50
C SER A 359 23.14 -7.58 -35.98
N ARG A 360 23.48 -6.31 -35.69
CA ARG A 360 24.78 -5.70 -36.01
C ARG A 360 25.83 -5.95 -34.92
N LEU A 361 25.41 -6.11 -33.67
CA LEU A 361 26.31 -6.45 -32.55
C LEU A 361 27.06 -7.76 -32.79
N LYS A 362 26.41 -8.75 -33.45
CA LYS A 362 27.04 -10.02 -33.85
C LYS A 362 28.20 -9.90 -34.84
N LYS A 363 28.47 -8.70 -35.38
CA LYS A 363 29.55 -8.45 -36.35
C LYS A 363 30.67 -7.57 -35.80
N LEU A 364 30.55 -7.14 -34.55
CA LEU A 364 31.48 -6.21 -33.90
C LEU A 364 32.09 -6.88 -32.67
N ARG A 365 33.32 -6.48 -32.32
CA ARG A 365 34.02 -6.98 -31.14
C ARG A 365 33.56 -6.19 -29.92
N GLY A 366 32.83 -6.84 -29.02
CA GLY A 366 32.33 -6.21 -27.79
C GLY A 366 33.14 -6.55 -26.55
N ALA A 367 32.96 -5.81 -25.47
CA ALA A 367 33.38 -6.22 -24.12
C ALA A 367 32.30 -6.00 -23.06
N VAL A 368 32.27 -6.90 -22.06
CA VAL A 368 31.41 -6.81 -20.87
C VAL A 368 32.16 -7.26 -19.62
N VAL A 369 31.75 -6.76 -18.46
CA VAL A 369 32.32 -7.18 -17.17
C VAL A 369 31.85 -8.57 -16.79
N GLN A 370 32.80 -9.44 -16.47
CA GLN A 370 32.55 -10.82 -16.06
C GLN A 370 31.71 -10.89 -14.79
N GLY A 371 30.59 -11.61 -14.86
CA GLY A 371 29.70 -11.83 -13.73
C GLY A 371 28.71 -10.68 -13.47
N GLY A 372 28.79 -9.60 -14.23
CA GLY A 372 27.82 -8.50 -14.22
C GLY A 372 26.55 -8.81 -15.04
N LEU A 373 25.55 -7.94 -14.92
CA LEU A 373 24.25 -8.11 -15.61
C LEU A 373 24.38 -8.19 -17.14
N MET A 374 25.30 -7.42 -17.74
CA MET A 374 25.54 -7.47 -19.19
C MET A 374 26.17 -8.79 -19.64
N HIS A 375 26.94 -9.47 -18.80
CA HIS A 375 27.44 -10.80 -19.11
C HIS A 375 26.30 -11.84 -19.12
N ASP A 376 25.40 -11.79 -18.14
CA ASP A 376 24.19 -12.62 -18.11
C ASP A 376 23.29 -12.33 -19.34
N TYR A 377 23.17 -11.07 -19.74
CA TYR A 377 22.43 -10.66 -20.94
C TYR A 377 23.04 -11.19 -22.24
N VAL A 378 24.36 -11.11 -22.39
CA VAL A 378 25.10 -11.59 -23.56
C VAL A 378 24.94 -13.10 -23.73
N ARG A 379 25.02 -13.86 -22.63
CA ARG A 379 24.77 -15.31 -22.62
C ARG A 379 23.34 -15.67 -23.00
N ALA A 380 22.37 -14.98 -22.41
CA ALA A 380 20.94 -15.23 -22.67
C ALA A 380 20.54 -14.93 -24.13
N ASN A 381 21.32 -14.12 -24.85
CA ASN A 381 21.09 -13.76 -26.25
C ASN A 381 22.09 -14.40 -27.23
N GLU A 382 22.90 -15.37 -26.79
CA GLU A 382 23.89 -16.10 -27.61
C GLU A 382 24.90 -15.17 -28.33
N LEU A 383 25.37 -14.15 -27.60
CA LEU A 383 26.35 -13.16 -28.11
C LEU A 383 27.79 -13.45 -27.63
N ASP A 384 28.00 -14.54 -26.89
CA ASP A 384 29.28 -14.87 -26.23
C ASP A 384 30.47 -14.98 -27.19
N SER A 385 30.24 -15.45 -28.42
CA SER A 385 31.32 -15.65 -29.42
C SER A 385 31.93 -14.34 -29.94
N PHE A 386 31.27 -13.19 -29.71
CA PHE A 386 31.70 -11.88 -30.22
C PHE A 386 32.08 -10.90 -29.10
N ILE A 387 31.97 -11.33 -27.84
CA ILE A 387 32.14 -10.48 -26.68
C ILE A 387 33.24 -11.02 -25.77
N THR A 388 34.24 -10.18 -25.52
CA THR A 388 35.32 -10.46 -24.59
C THR A 388 34.89 -10.10 -23.18
N THR A 389 35.01 -11.03 -22.24
CA THR A 389 34.78 -10.75 -20.82
C THR A 389 36.01 -10.10 -20.19
N VAL A 390 35.82 -9.03 -19.44
CA VAL A 390 36.88 -8.35 -18.66
C VAL A 390 36.56 -8.36 -17.18
N SER A 391 37.56 -8.16 -16.32
CA SER A 391 37.38 -8.15 -14.87
C SER A 391 36.77 -6.84 -14.36
N THR A 392 36.97 -5.72 -15.05
CA THR A 392 36.51 -4.39 -14.62
C THR A 392 35.99 -3.54 -15.79
N GLU A 393 35.10 -2.57 -15.52
CA GLU A 393 34.65 -1.63 -16.57
C GLU A 393 35.81 -0.75 -17.08
N GLU A 394 36.76 -0.40 -16.21
CA GLU A 394 37.96 0.35 -16.59
C GLU A 394 38.81 -0.40 -17.62
N ASP A 395 38.98 -1.72 -17.47
CA ASP A 395 39.67 -2.56 -18.45
C ASP A 395 38.95 -2.54 -19.81
N ALA A 396 37.61 -2.54 -19.82
CA ALA A 396 36.84 -2.41 -21.07
C ALA A 396 37.09 -1.05 -21.74
N PHE A 397 37.09 0.05 -20.99
CA PHE A 397 37.43 1.38 -21.53
C PHE A 397 38.87 1.43 -22.08
N ASN A 398 39.82 0.80 -21.39
CA ASN A 398 41.21 0.70 -21.87
C ASN A 398 41.33 -0.09 -23.18
N LEU A 399 40.56 -1.17 -23.35
CA LEU A 399 40.50 -1.91 -24.61
C LEU A 399 39.84 -1.10 -25.72
N LEU A 400 38.80 -0.33 -25.39
CA LEU A 400 38.10 0.55 -26.34
C LEU A 400 39.02 1.67 -26.85
N GLN A 401 39.79 2.28 -25.95
CA GLN A 401 40.79 3.31 -26.30
C GLN A 401 41.91 2.76 -27.20
N LYS A 402 42.31 1.50 -27.00
CA LYS A 402 43.32 0.82 -27.83
C LYS A 402 42.78 0.35 -29.19
N ASN A 403 41.50 0.57 -29.48
CA ASN A 403 40.79 0.05 -30.65
C ASN A 403 40.83 -1.50 -30.77
N SER A 404 41.06 -2.19 -29.64
CA SER A 404 41.06 -3.66 -29.57
C SER A 404 39.64 -4.24 -29.61
N ILE A 405 38.66 -3.43 -29.19
CA ILE A 405 37.23 -3.70 -29.25
C ILE A 405 36.53 -2.52 -29.93
N ASP A 406 35.36 -2.77 -30.51
CA ASP A 406 34.59 -1.78 -31.25
C ASP A 406 33.53 -1.10 -30.37
N PHE A 407 33.05 -1.79 -29.33
CA PHE A 407 32.13 -1.24 -28.33
C PHE A 407 32.27 -1.96 -26.98
N MET A 408 31.77 -1.36 -25.90
CA MET A 408 31.53 -2.06 -24.63
C MET A 408 30.10 -1.82 -24.16
N LEU A 409 29.52 -2.79 -23.45
CA LEU A 409 28.22 -2.61 -22.77
C LEU A 409 28.48 -2.38 -21.29
N GLY A 410 28.03 -1.23 -20.78
CA GLY A 410 28.27 -0.81 -19.40
C GLY A 410 27.15 0.04 -18.85
N SER A 411 27.19 0.28 -17.54
CA SER A 411 26.24 1.18 -16.89
C SER A 411 26.43 2.62 -17.37
N TYR A 412 25.34 3.33 -17.63
CA TYR A 412 25.40 4.70 -18.14
C TYR A 412 26.17 5.65 -17.21
N LEU A 413 25.81 5.69 -15.92
CA LEU A 413 26.48 6.60 -14.97
C LEU A 413 27.92 6.15 -14.68
N SER A 414 28.18 4.85 -14.66
CA SER A 414 29.53 4.32 -14.44
C SER A 414 30.45 4.66 -15.61
N GLY A 415 29.99 4.48 -16.85
CA GLY A 415 30.77 4.84 -18.01
C GLY A 415 30.98 6.36 -18.16
N ILE A 416 30.00 7.19 -17.79
CA ILE A 416 30.19 8.65 -17.71
C ILE A 416 31.26 8.99 -16.67
N TYR A 417 31.20 8.38 -15.48
CA TYR A 417 32.21 8.56 -14.44
C TYR A 417 33.62 8.23 -14.94
N TRP A 418 33.80 7.10 -15.62
CA TRP A 418 35.11 6.70 -16.15
C TRP A 418 35.59 7.62 -17.27
N MET A 419 34.71 8.03 -18.18
CA MET A 419 35.06 8.99 -19.24
C MET A 419 35.47 10.35 -18.67
N GLU A 420 34.78 10.85 -17.64
CA GLU A 420 35.15 12.09 -16.96
C GLU A 420 36.46 11.96 -16.17
N LYS A 421 36.59 10.89 -15.38
CA LYS A 421 37.77 10.63 -14.54
C LYS A 421 39.05 10.52 -15.39
N ASN A 422 38.98 9.78 -16.50
CA ASN A 422 40.12 9.54 -17.38
C ASN A 422 40.21 10.54 -18.55
N LYS A 423 39.31 11.53 -18.61
CA LYS A 423 39.24 12.57 -19.66
C LYS A 423 39.17 12.01 -21.08
N TYR A 424 38.40 10.95 -21.28
CA TYR A 424 38.18 10.37 -22.61
C TYR A 424 37.21 11.24 -23.42
N THR A 425 37.76 12.13 -24.27
CA THR A 425 36.97 13.00 -25.15
C THR A 425 36.63 12.37 -26.51
N GLU A 426 37.37 11.34 -26.89
CA GLU A 426 37.24 10.62 -28.17
C GLU A 426 36.19 9.49 -28.13
N LEU A 427 35.57 9.26 -26.97
CA LEU A 427 34.56 8.23 -26.74
C LEU A 427 33.18 8.88 -26.54
N GLN A 428 32.15 8.20 -27.01
CA GLN A 428 30.76 8.60 -26.82
C GLN A 428 29.91 7.40 -26.41
N LYS A 429 28.80 7.69 -25.75
CA LYS A 429 27.70 6.72 -25.65
C LYS A 429 26.99 6.59 -27.00
N SER A 430 26.42 5.43 -27.30
CA SER A 430 25.56 5.27 -28.45
C SER A 430 24.34 6.21 -28.37
N THR A 431 23.98 6.82 -29.50
CA THR A 431 22.75 7.62 -29.66
C THR A 431 21.48 6.77 -29.76
N ALA A 432 21.62 5.48 -30.05
CA ALA A 432 20.53 4.51 -30.03
C ALA A 432 20.10 4.15 -28.60
N GLN A 433 18.83 3.74 -28.44
CA GLN A 433 18.13 3.37 -27.20
C GLN A 433 18.98 2.63 -26.15
N ARG A 434 18.63 2.83 -24.87
CA ARG A 434 19.14 2.03 -23.74
C ARG A 434 19.02 0.54 -24.06
N VAL A 435 20.10 -0.21 -23.83
CA VAL A 435 20.14 -1.67 -24.08
C VAL A 435 19.21 -2.39 -23.11
N LEU A 436 19.29 -2.00 -21.83
CA LEU A 436 18.46 -2.52 -20.75
C LEU A 436 18.40 -1.48 -19.64
N THR A 437 17.27 -1.37 -18.95
CA THR A 437 17.22 -0.76 -17.61
C THR A 437 16.79 -1.83 -16.64
N ALA A 438 17.52 -1.99 -15.53
CA ALA A 438 17.21 -2.98 -14.52
C ALA A 438 17.03 -2.31 -13.15
N PRO A 439 16.03 -2.73 -12.35
CA PRO A 439 15.89 -2.29 -10.98
C PRO A 439 16.89 -3.03 -10.08
N TYR A 440 17.52 -2.28 -9.18
CA TYR A 440 18.52 -2.77 -8.23
C TYR A 440 18.01 -2.60 -6.80
N GLY A 441 18.24 -3.63 -5.99
CA GLY A 441 17.84 -3.69 -4.59
C GLY A 441 18.90 -4.36 -3.73
N TYR A 442 18.66 -4.36 -2.42
CA TYR A 442 19.35 -5.25 -1.51
C TYR A 442 18.86 -6.68 -1.73
N ALA A 443 19.76 -7.65 -1.67
CA ALA A 443 19.43 -9.06 -1.78
C ALA A 443 20.03 -9.86 -0.63
N CYS A 444 19.28 -10.80 -0.07
CA CYS A 444 19.78 -11.74 0.93
C CYS A 444 19.36 -13.17 0.56
N LEU A 445 19.98 -14.17 1.20
CA LEU A 445 19.51 -15.55 1.03
C LEU A 445 18.04 -15.67 1.46
N ARG A 446 17.29 -16.45 0.67
CA ARG A 446 15.87 -16.68 0.91
C ARG A 446 15.61 -17.21 2.32
N GLY A 447 14.64 -16.61 2.99
CA GLY A 447 14.31 -16.89 4.39
C GLY A 447 14.78 -15.83 5.37
N ASN A 448 15.59 -14.85 4.94
CA ASN A 448 16.01 -13.72 5.75
C ASN A 448 15.16 -12.46 5.47
N GLN A 449 13.83 -12.65 5.46
CA GLN A 449 12.86 -11.59 5.13
C GLN A 449 12.87 -10.44 6.12
N GLU A 450 13.14 -10.68 7.41
CA GLU A 450 13.21 -9.60 8.40
C GLU A 450 14.38 -8.65 8.11
N LEU A 451 15.53 -9.16 7.63
CA LEU A 451 16.64 -8.29 7.21
C LEU A 451 16.20 -7.37 6.06
N ILE A 452 15.53 -7.93 5.04
CA ILE A 452 14.99 -7.16 3.93
C ILE A 452 13.96 -6.13 4.40
N GLN A 453 13.09 -6.50 5.33
CA GLN A 453 12.09 -5.60 5.88
C GLN A 453 12.73 -4.46 6.68
N CYS A 454 13.74 -4.74 7.51
CA CYS A 454 14.52 -3.71 8.19
C CYS A 454 15.21 -2.77 7.20
N LEU A 455 15.79 -3.29 6.13
CA LEU A 455 16.43 -2.48 5.08
C LEU A 455 15.39 -1.60 4.35
N ASN A 456 14.20 -2.15 4.03
CA ASN A 456 13.09 -1.41 3.43
C ASN A 456 12.56 -0.28 4.33
N GLU A 457 12.37 -0.55 5.62
CA GLU A 457 11.95 0.46 6.59
C GLU A 457 12.99 1.57 6.73
N GLY A 458 14.27 1.20 6.83
CA GLY A 458 15.36 2.18 6.86
C GLY A 458 15.39 3.03 5.59
N LEU A 459 15.22 2.42 4.42
CA LEU A 459 15.13 3.14 3.15
C LEU A 459 13.92 4.08 3.11
N ALA A 460 12.75 3.64 3.56
CA ALA A 460 11.54 4.45 3.63
C ALA A 460 11.72 5.65 4.57
N LEU A 461 12.35 5.44 5.73
CA LEU A 461 12.69 6.52 6.68
C LEU A 461 13.63 7.54 6.04
N LEU A 462 14.70 7.10 5.36
CA LEU A 462 15.62 7.98 4.64
C LEU A 462 14.97 8.75 3.49
N LYS A 463 13.98 8.15 2.81
CA LYS A 463 13.18 8.86 1.79
C LYS A 463 12.28 9.91 2.44
N SER A 464 11.63 9.58 3.56
CA SER A 464 10.71 10.49 4.27
C SER A 464 11.39 11.71 4.88
N ASN A 465 12.64 11.57 5.33
CA ASN A 465 13.40 12.65 5.96
C ASN A 465 14.32 13.43 4.98
N GLY A 466 14.34 13.05 3.69
CA GLY A 466 15.13 13.71 2.66
C GLY A 466 16.62 13.31 2.59
N GLU A 467 17.14 12.50 3.54
CA GLU A 467 18.54 12.06 3.52
C GLU A 467 18.86 11.20 2.28
N TYR A 468 17.89 10.40 1.81
CA TYR A 468 18.05 9.65 0.56
C TYR A 468 18.35 10.59 -0.62
N GLN A 469 17.60 11.69 -0.75
CA GLN A 469 17.79 12.66 -1.82
C GLN A 469 19.15 13.36 -1.70
N ARG A 470 19.61 13.64 -0.49
CA ARG A 470 20.93 14.23 -0.23
C ARG A 470 22.07 13.32 -0.66
N ILE A 471 21.97 12.01 -0.38
CA ILE A 471 22.95 11.00 -0.82
C ILE A 471 22.89 10.83 -2.34
N TRP A 472 21.69 10.82 -2.92
CA TRP A 472 21.49 10.76 -4.36
C TRP A 472 22.11 11.96 -5.08
N ASP A 473 21.84 13.18 -4.60
CA ASP A 473 22.38 14.42 -5.15
C ASP A 473 23.91 14.47 -5.09
N ARG A 474 24.50 13.89 -4.05
CA ARG A 474 25.96 13.83 -3.87
C ARG A 474 26.65 12.95 -4.92
N TRP A 475 26.04 11.82 -5.28
CA TRP A 475 26.70 10.77 -6.05
C TRP A 475 26.20 10.63 -7.49
N LEU A 476 24.91 10.84 -7.73
CA LEU A 476 24.23 10.45 -8.98
C LEU A 476 23.69 11.65 -9.78
N LYS A 477 23.73 12.87 -9.23
CA LYS A 477 23.28 14.07 -9.93
C LYS A 477 24.28 14.48 -10.99
N ILE A 478 23.98 14.15 -12.25
CA ILE A 478 24.63 14.76 -13.40
C ILE A 478 24.04 16.15 -13.56
N THR A 479 24.81 17.21 -13.33
CA THR A 479 24.48 18.53 -13.84
C THR A 479 24.80 18.56 -15.32
N PRO A 480 23.81 18.60 -16.24
CA PRO A 480 24.12 18.99 -17.60
C PRO A 480 24.69 20.40 -17.55
N ASP A 481 25.79 20.66 -18.26
CA ASP A 481 26.25 22.01 -18.53
C ASP A 481 25.13 22.75 -19.28
N ALA A 482 24.23 23.40 -18.54
CA ALA A 482 23.37 24.41 -19.11
C ALA A 482 24.30 25.53 -19.56
N PRO A 483 24.29 25.95 -20.84
CA PRO A 483 25.09 27.09 -21.25
C PRO A 483 24.71 28.26 -20.35
N PRO A 484 25.68 28.96 -19.74
CA PRO A 484 25.38 30.00 -18.78
C PRO A 484 24.50 31.05 -19.44
N VAL A 485 23.43 31.47 -18.74
CA VAL A 485 22.44 32.47 -19.22
C VAL A 485 23.12 33.76 -19.72
N SER A 486 24.37 34.00 -19.31
CA SER A 486 25.27 35.05 -19.81
C SER A 486 25.48 35.02 -21.34
N GLN A 487 25.28 33.88 -22.02
CA GLN A 487 25.44 33.71 -23.46
C GLN A 487 24.11 33.72 -24.27
N ALA A 488 22.95 33.81 -23.60
CA ALA A 488 21.66 33.95 -24.31
C ALA A 488 21.54 35.34 -24.98
N PRO A 489 21.06 35.43 -26.24
CA PRO A 489 20.91 36.71 -26.92
C PRO A 489 19.97 37.66 -26.15
N LYS A 490 20.22 38.98 -26.22
CA LYS A 490 19.49 39.98 -25.42
C LYS A 490 17.96 39.89 -25.59
N SER A 491 17.48 39.48 -26.76
CA SER A 491 16.06 39.28 -27.06
C SER A 491 15.40 38.24 -26.15
N THR A 492 16.06 37.12 -25.85
CA THR A 492 15.50 36.05 -25.01
C THR A 492 15.35 36.48 -23.56
N ARG A 493 16.27 37.30 -23.04
CA ARG A 493 16.17 37.84 -21.68
C ARG A 493 15.00 38.82 -21.52
N ILE A 494 14.78 39.66 -22.53
CA ILE A 494 13.68 40.62 -22.55
C ILE A 494 12.33 39.86 -22.60
N ILE A 495 12.24 38.80 -23.40
CA ILE A 495 11.06 37.95 -23.50
C ILE A 495 10.73 37.28 -22.15
N LEU A 496 11.74 36.75 -21.46
CA LEU A 496 11.54 36.12 -20.14
C LEU A 496 11.06 37.12 -19.08
N ILE A 497 11.57 38.35 -19.09
CA ILE A 497 11.13 39.42 -18.18
C ILE A 497 9.69 39.84 -18.50
N LEU A 498 9.35 39.99 -19.78
CA LEU A 498 7.98 40.32 -20.20
C LEU A 498 6.98 39.21 -19.82
N LEU A 499 7.36 37.94 -20.00
CA LEU A 499 6.55 36.80 -19.58
C LEU A 499 6.32 36.77 -18.06
N ALA A 500 7.35 37.04 -17.25
CA ALA A 500 7.21 37.13 -15.81
C ALA A 500 6.30 38.30 -15.38
N LEU A 501 6.37 39.44 -16.08
CA LEU A 501 5.50 40.59 -15.83
C LEU A 501 4.03 40.29 -16.19
N ILE A 502 3.79 39.61 -17.31
CA ILE A 502 2.44 39.18 -17.72
C ILE A 502 1.88 38.15 -16.74
N LEU A 503 2.70 37.21 -16.27
CA LEU A 503 2.27 36.21 -15.30
C LEU A 503 1.92 36.84 -13.94
N SER A 504 2.75 37.78 -13.46
CA SER A 504 2.45 38.48 -12.19
C SER A 504 1.19 39.35 -12.27
N THR A 505 0.96 40.04 -13.39
CA THR A 505 -0.24 40.87 -13.58
C THR A 505 -1.51 40.05 -13.72
N THR A 506 -1.46 38.91 -14.40
CA THR A 506 -2.61 37.99 -14.54
C THR A 506 -2.99 37.35 -13.20
N VAL A 507 -2.00 36.92 -12.40
CA VAL A 507 -2.25 36.40 -11.05
C VAL A 507 -2.86 37.47 -10.15
N LEU A 508 -2.36 38.71 -10.20
CA LEU A 508 -2.91 39.82 -9.41
C LEU A 508 -4.35 40.15 -9.83
N ALA A 509 -4.65 40.17 -11.13
CA ALA A 509 -6.00 40.38 -11.65
C ALA A 509 -6.97 39.28 -11.22
N ALA A 510 -6.53 38.01 -11.25
CA ALA A 510 -7.33 36.87 -10.80
C ALA A 510 -7.66 36.96 -9.30
N ILE A 511 -6.69 37.36 -8.46
CA ILE A 511 -6.90 37.56 -7.01
C ILE A 511 -7.90 38.69 -6.76
N LEU A 512 -7.79 39.81 -7.49
CA LEU A 512 -8.70 40.95 -7.34
C LEU A 512 -10.13 40.61 -7.81
N LEU A 513 -10.27 39.84 -8.90
CA LEU A 513 -11.56 39.41 -9.42
C LEU A 513 -12.26 38.42 -8.47
N HIS A 514 -11.51 37.45 -7.93
CA HIS A 514 -12.05 36.48 -6.97
C HIS A 514 -12.55 37.18 -5.70
N ARG A 515 -11.82 38.18 -5.19
CA ARG A 515 -12.27 38.98 -4.04
C ARG A 515 -13.57 39.73 -4.32
N ARG A 516 -13.76 40.30 -5.52
CA ARG A 516 -15.00 40.99 -5.90
C ARG A 516 -16.19 40.04 -6.03
N LEU A 517 -16.01 38.87 -6.64
CA LEU A 517 -17.07 37.87 -6.82
C LEU A 517 -17.57 37.30 -5.50
N VAL A 518 -16.66 37.07 -4.55
CA VAL A 518 -17.02 36.62 -3.20
C VAL A 518 -17.81 37.71 -2.46
N GLN A 519 -17.40 38.98 -2.55
CA GLN A 519 -18.10 40.08 -1.88
C GLN A 519 -19.54 40.30 -2.40
N THR A 520 -19.77 40.20 -3.71
CA THR A 520 -21.13 40.37 -4.27
C THR A 520 -22.04 39.20 -3.95
N ALA A 521 -21.51 37.97 -3.95
CA ALA A 521 -22.26 36.77 -3.59
C ALA A 521 -22.67 36.76 -2.10
N PHE A 522 -21.77 37.20 -1.21
CA PHE A 522 -22.09 37.35 0.22
C PHE A 522 -23.13 38.45 0.46
N ALA A 523 -23.00 39.60 -0.19
CA ALA A 523 -23.94 40.71 -0.02
C ALA A 523 -25.38 40.35 -0.45
N LEU A 524 -25.56 39.60 -1.55
CA LEU A 524 -26.88 39.18 -2.02
C LEU A 524 -27.55 38.19 -1.04
N LYS A 525 -26.77 37.21 -0.55
CA LYS A 525 -27.26 36.18 0.37
C LYS A 525 -27.52 36.73 1.77
N GLU A 526 -26.72 37.70 2.22
CA GLU A 526 -26.94 38.40 3.49
C GLU A 526 -28.21 39.26 3.44
N GLN A 527 -28.48 39.95 2.33
CA GLN A 527 -29.70 40.76 2.19
C GLN A 527 -30.97 39.88 2.16
N GLU A 528 -30.94 38.74 1.46
CA GLU A 528 -32.05 37.78 1.39
C GLU A 528 -32.33 37.09 2.73
N GLN A 529 -31.28 36.63 3.43
CA GLN A 529 -31.41 36.04 4.77
C GLN A 529 -31.82 37.06 5.82
N LYS A 530 -31.35 38.32 5.70
CA LYS A 530 -31.77 39.40 6.59
C LYS A 530 -33.25 39.74 6.38
N TYR A 531 -33.74 39.76 5.14
CA TYR A 531 -35.17 40.00 4.86
C TYR A 531 -36.06 38.90 5.43
N SER A 532 -35.80 37.61 5.13
CA SER A 532 -36.61 36.50 5.65
C SER A 532 -36.54 36.42 7.17
N ARG A 533 -35.37 36.61 7.81
CA ARG A 533 -35.28 36.63 9.28
C ARG A 533 -36.02 37.81 9.90
N LEU A 534 -35.98 39.00 9.31
CA LEU A 534 -36.73 40.15 9.84
C LEU A 534 -38.23 39.98 9.64
N PHE A 535 -38.66 39.40 8.51
CA PHE A 535 -40.06 39.13 8.21
C PHE A 535 -40.65 38.06 9.14
N ASP A 536 -39.96 36.92 9.30
CA ASP A 536 -40.43 35.78 10.12
C ASP A 536 -40.32 36.01 11.62
N ASN A 537 -39.32 36.78 12.09
CA ASN A 537 -39.18 37.14 13.51
C ASN A 537 -39.90 38.45 13.86
N MET A 538 -40.62 39.07 12.92
CA MET A 538 -41.47 40.21 13.25
C MET A 538 -42.57 39.72 14.20
N PRO A 539 -42.69 40.26 15.42
CA PRO A 539 -43.66 39.78 16.40
C PRO A 539 -45.10 40.13 16.01
N GLU A 540 -45.30 41.19 15.23
CA GLU A 540 -46.59 41.49 14.61
C GLU A 540 -46.86 40.54 13.44
N GLY A 541 -48.07 39.99 13.39
CA GLY A 541 -48.50 39.20 12.25
C GLY A 541 -48.54 40.08 11.01
N MET A 542 -47.86 39.71 9.93
CA MET A 542 -47.87 40.44 8.67
C MET A 542 -48.34 39.54 7.53
N ALA A 543 -49.28 40.04 6.74
CA ALA A 543 -49.76 39.41 5.53
C ALA A 543 -49.68 40.38 4.35
N LEU A 544 -49.09 39.90 3.25
CA LEU A 544 -49.03 40.58 1.96
C LEU A 544 -50.04 39.95 1.01
N TYR A 545 -50.80 40.79 0.34
CA TYR A 545 -51.90 40.42 -0.54
C TYR A 545 -51.69 40.96 -1.95
N GLU A 546 -52.06 40.16 -2.95
CA GLU A 546 -52.32 40.61 -4.32
C GLU A 546 -53.77 41.04 -4.46
N VAL A 547 -54.00 42.17 -5.11
CA VAL A 547 -55.35 42.71 -5.30
C VAL A 547 -55.97 42.13 -6.57
N ILE A 548 -57.14 41.50 -6.44
CA ILE A 548 -57.93 40.98 -7.57
C ILE A 548 -58.98 42.04 -7.95
N TYR A 549 -58.98 42.44 -9.21
CA TYR A 549 -59.86 43.47 -9.76
C TYR A 549 -60.97 42.86 -10.61
N ASP A 550 -62.13 43.51 -10.65
CA ASP A 550 -63.18 43.24 -11.64
C ASP A 550 -62.85 43.84 -13.01
N THR A 551 -63.71 43.58 -14.01
CA THR A 551 -63.59 44.10 -15.38
C THR A 551 -63.71 45.63 -15.48
N GLU A 552 -64.17 46.31 -14.42
CA GLU A 552 -64.27 47.78 -14.33
C GLU A 552 -63.07 48.39 -13.56
N GLY A 553 -62.13 47.58 -13.10
CA GLY A 553 -60.92 48.02 -12.40
C GLY A 553 -61.10 48.29 -10.91
N ASN A 554 -62.18 47.79 -10.29
CA ASN A 554 -62.40 47.89 -8.84
C ASN A 554 -61.90 46.62 -8.12
N PRO A 555 -61.24 46.75 -6.96
CA PRO A 555 -60.77 45.59 -6.21
C PRO A 555 -61.95 44.85 -5.59
N ILE A 556 -62.13 43.58 -5.96
CA ILE A 556 -63.22 42.73 -5.50
C ILE A 556 -62.77 41.67 -4.49
N ASN A 557 -61.49 41.32 -4.48
CA ASN A 557 -60.94 40.32 -3.57
C ASN A 557 -59.43 40.52 -3.40
N TYR A 558 -58.83 39.78 -2.46
CA TYR A 558 -57.40 39.84 -2.15
C TYR A 558 -56.87 38.41 -1.98
N CYS A 559 -55.76 38.08 -2.65
CA CYS A 559 -55.10 36.78 -2.59
C CYS A 559 -53.86 36.87 -1.70
N TYR A 560 -53.65 35.94 -0.77
CA TYR A 560 -52.43 35.92 0.05
C TYR A 560 -51.21 35.60 -0.83
N LEU A 561 -50.24 36.52 -0.87
CA LEU A 561 -48.95 36.32 -1.54
C LEU A 561 -47.91 35.75 -0.57
N GLU A 562 -47.77 36.38 0.59
CA GLU A 562 -46.82 35.98 1.63
C GLU A 562 -47.39 36.30 3.01
N VAL A 563 -47.12 35.44 3.98
CA VAL A 563 -47.47 35.66 5.39
C VAL A 563 -46.27 35.30 6.25
N ASN A 564 -46.01 36.09 7.30
CA ASN A 564 -44.95 35.77 8.22
C ASN A 564 -45.39 34.76 9.28
N ASN A 565 -44.43 34.19 10.00
CA ASN A 565 -44.70 33.20 11.04
C ASN A 565 -45.65 33.71 12.13
N ALA A 566 -45.51 34.96 12.58
CA ALA A 566 -46.42 35.55 13.58
C ALA A 566 -47.88 35.60 13.12
N PHE A 567 -48.13 35.84 11.82
CA PHE A 567 -49.47 35.81 11.26
C PHE A 567 -50.07 34.40 11.26
N THR A 568 -49.26 33.38 10.92
CA THR A 568 -49.69 31.98 10.98
C THR A 568 -50.06 31.53 12.39
N ILE A 569 -49.29 31.98 13.40
CA ILE A 569 -49.57 31.70 14.82
C ILE A 569 -50.84 32.43 15.28
N LEU A 570 -51.02 33.69 14.86
CA LEU A 570 -52.19 34.50 15.21
C LEU A 570 -53.49 33.87 14.72
N TYR A 571 -53.50 33.35 13.49
CA TYR A 571 -54.67 32.74 12.85
C TYR A 571 -54.79 31.22 13.06
N GLY A 572 -53.71 30.54 13.49
CA GLY A 572 -53.68 29.09 13.70
C GLY A 572 -53.64 28.26 12.41
N LEU A 573 -53.37 28.87 11.26
CA LEU A 573 -53.28 28.24 9.94
C LEU A 573 -51.85 28.34 9.40
N LYS A 574 -51.37 27.30 8.69
CA LYS A 574 -50.02 27.30 8.11
C LYS A 574 -49.95 28.21 6.87
N ALA A 575 -48.77 28.77 6.60
CA ALA A 575 -48.54 29.63 5.45
C ALA A 575 -48.93 28.97 4.12
N ASP A 576 -48.60 27.69 3.93
CA ASP A 576 -48.92 26.92 2.71
C ASP A 576 -50.43 26.73 2.48
N GLU A 577 -51.25 26.84 3.54
CA GLU A 577 -52.71 26.72 3.45
C GLU A 577 -53.38 28.06 3.11
N LEU A 578 -52.65 29.17 3.27
CA LEU A 578 -53.12 30.53 3.05
C LEU A 578 -52.66 31.09 1.71
N ILE A 579 -51.37 30.90 1.36
CA ILE A 579 -50.76 31.44 0.14
C ILE A 579 -51.51 30.93 -1.10
N GLY A 580 -51.92 31.84 -1.98
CA GLY A 580 -52.68 31.53 -3.20
C GLY A 580 -54.21 31.41 -3.01
N ARG A 581 -54.72 31.49 -1.77
CA ARG A 581 -56.17 31.57 -1.50
C ARG A 581 -56.64 33.00 -1.35
N THR A 582 -57.93 33.24 -1.59
CA THR A 582 -58.50 34.57 -1.40
C THR A 582 -59.01 34.79 0.03
N ILE A 583 -58.97 36.04 0.52
CA ILE A 583 -59.43 36.39 1.88
C ILE A 583 -60.87 35.92 2.11
N LEU A 584 -61.75 36.05 1.13
CA LEU A 584 -63.15 35.66 1.25
C LEU A 584 -63.35 34.12 1.31
N ASP A 585 -62.41 33.33 0.80
CA ASP A 585 -62.44 31.87 0.93
C ASP A 585 -62.00 31.42 2.33
N VAL A 586 -61.06 32.15 2.94
CA VAL A 586 -60.53 31.86 4.27
C VAL A 586 -61.48 32.39 5.36
N GLU A 587 -62.05 33.58 5.16
CA GLU A 587 -62.99 34.22 6.09
C GLU A 587 -64.21 34.84 5.39
N PRO A 588 -65.30 34.08 5.20
CA PRO A 588 -66.48 34.55 4.47
C PRO A 588 -67.28 35.66 5.17
N GLN A 589 -67.13 35.83 6.49
CA GLN A 589 -67.93 36.75 7.32
C GLN A 589 -67.20 38.04 7.71
N ILE A 590 -65.99 38.26 7.20
CA ILE A 590 -65.19 39.43 7.58
C ILE A 590 -65.85 40.73 7.09
N LYS A 591 -66.14 41.66 8.01
CA LYS A 591 -66.63 43.01 7.68
C LYS A 591 -65.44 43.91 7.32
N LEU A 592 -64.85 43.71 6.14
CA LEU A 592 -63.84 44.64 5.62
C LEU A 592 -64.49 45.96 5.18
N ASP A 593 -63.89 47.08 5.59
CA ASP A 593 -64.18 48.38 4.97
C ASP A 593 -63.44 48.45 3.63
N TRP A 594 -64.11 47.98 2.57
CA TRP A 594 -63.58 47.95 1.20
C TRP A 594 -63.18 49.34 0.69
N ASN A 595 -63.88 50.40 1.12
CA ASN A 595 -63.54 51.77 0.77
C ASN A 595 -62.21 52.21 1.39
N LEU A 596 -61.90 51.76 2.61
CA LEU A 596 -60.62 52.01 3.26
C LEU A 596 -59.47 51.30 2.52
N CYS A 597 -59.67 50.03 2.16
CA CYS A 597 -58.66 49.24 1.44
C CYS A 597 -58.41 49.77 0.03
N GLN A 598 -59.47 50.14 -0.71
CA GLN A 598 -59.36 50.74 -2.05
C GLN A 598 -58.61 52.09 -2.00
N LYS A 599 -58.87 52.93 -0.98
CA LYS A 599 -58.14 54.18 -0.79
C LYS A 599 -56.66 53.96 -0.51
N VAL A 600 -56.29 52.98 0.32
CA VAL A 600 -54.88 52.69 0.64
C VAL A 600 -54.12 52.19 -0.60
N VAL A 601 -54.73 51.34 -1.43
CA VAL A 601 -54.11 50.84 -2.68
C VAL A 601 -53.98 51.93 -3.74
N LYS A 602 -54.97 52.83 -3.89
CA LYS A 602 -54.92 53.93 -4.88
C LYS A 602 -54.02 55.10 -4.44
N THR A 603 -53.94 55.40 -3.14
CA THR A 603 -53.22 56.59 -2.63
C THR A 603 -51.83 56.29 -2.07
N GLY A 604 -51.51 55.01 -1.79
CA GLY A 604 -50.22 54.58 -1.23
C GLY A 604 -49.95 55.02 0.21
N ARG A 605 -50.86 55.74 0.88
CA ARG A 605 -50.67 56.22 2.26
C ARG A 605 -51.14 55.21 3.30
N SER A 606 -50.29 54.90 4.29
CA SER A 606 -50.59 53.95 5.37
C SER A 606 -51.71 54.43 6.30
N ARG A 607 -52.58 53.53 6.77
CA ARG A 607 -53.66 53.82 7.72
C ARG A 607 -53.65 52.80 8.87
N LEU A 608 -54.00 53.26 10.07
CA LEU A 608 -54.10 52.45 11.29
C LEU A 608 -55.57 52.34 11.71
N SER A 609 -56.02 51.15 12.10
CA SER A 609 -57.34 50.89 12.64
C SER A 609 -57.26 49.89 13.81
N LYS A 610 -57.98 50.15 14.90
CA LYS A 610 -58.10 49.20 16.02
C LYS A 610 -59.33 48.34 15.79
N LEU A 611 -59.15 47.02 15.81
CA LEU A 611 -60.22 46.07 15.54
C LEU A 611 -60.28 45.06 16.69
N HIS A 612 -61.46 44.92 17.28
CA HIS A 612 -61.74 43.80 18.17
C HIS A 612 -62.19 42.62 17.31
N PHE A 613 -61.39 41.55 17.30
CA PHE A 613 -61.72 40.35 16.54
C PHE A 613 -62.48 39.38 17.44
N GLU A 614 -63.81 39.36 17.31
CA GLU A 614 -64.71 38.52 18.14
C GLU A 614 -64.43 37.01 17.95
N ALA A 615 -64.03 36.58 16.75
CA ALA A 615 -63.71 35.19 16.44
C ALA A 615 -62.45 34.67 17.13
N LEU A 616 -61.50 35.57 17.46
CA LEU A 616 -60.21 35.22 18.07
C LEU A 616 -60.12 35.60 19.56
N GLN A 617 -61.14 36.27 20.13
CA GLN A 617 -61.16 36.80 21.51
C GLN A 617 -59.89 37.61 21.87
N LYS A 618 -59.35 38.36 20.90
CA LYS A 618 -58.10 39.13 21.02
C LYS A 618 -58.30 40.60 20.62
N HIS A 619 -57.58 41.50 21.27
CA HIS A 619 -57.54 42.91 20.89
C HIS A 619 -56.39 43.15 19.90
N LEU A 620 -56.73 43.51 18.65
CA LEU A 620 -55.75 43.68 17.58
C LEU A 620 -55.69 45.14 17.10
N ASN A 621 -54.47 45.61 16.87
CA ASN A 621 -54.20 46.88 16.20
C ASN A 621 -53.71 46.57 14.78
N VAL A 622 -54.43 47.02 13.75
CA VAL A 622 -54.17 46.64 12.35
C VAL A 622 -53.73 47.86 11.53
N LYS A 623 -52.56 47.76 10.90
CA LYS A 623 -51.98 48.79 10.02
C LYS A 623 -51.98 48.30 8.58
N LEU A 624 -52.62 49.06 7.68
CA LEU A 624 -52.70 48.77 6.24
C LEU A 624 -51.83 49.75 5.45
N PHE A 625 -51.06 49.24 4.50
CA PHE A 625 -50.28 50.06 3.54
C PHE A 625 -50.06 49.32 2.22
N SER A 626 -49.72 50.04 1.15
CA SER A 626 -49.48 49.43 -0.18
C SER A 626 -47.99 49.53 -0.54
N PRO A 627 -47.25 48.41 -0.60
CA PRO A 627 -45.81 48.43 -0.88
C PRO A 627 -45.50 48.65 -2.36
N ARG A 628 -46.36 48.15 -3.26
CA ARG A 628 -46.30 48.34 -4.72
C ARG A 628 -47.72 48.40 -5.27
N GLN A 629 -47.90 49.07 -6.40
CA GLN A 629 -49.21 49.23 -7.05
C GLN A 629 -49.78 47.84 -7.39
N GLY A 630 -51.01 47.56 -6.92
CA GLY A 630 -51.64 46.24 -7.06
C GLY A 630 -51.39 45.27 -5.90
N GLN A 631 -50.68 45.68 -4.84
CA GLN A 631 -50.47 44.90 -3.62
C GLN A 631 -50.91 45.66 -2.36
N LEU A 632 -51.36 44.91 -1.35
CA LEU A 632 -51.78 45.43 -0.05
C LEU A 632 -51.05 44.65 1.05
N ALA A 633 -50.44 45.35 2.00
CA ALA A 633 -49.82 44.76 3.19
C ALA A 633 -50.60 45.14 4.45
N ALA A 634 -50.85 44.15 5.31
CA ALA A 634 -51.50 44.31 6.61
C ALA A 634 -50.60 43.80 7.73
N VAL A 635 -50.41 44.61 8.77
CA VAL A 635 -49.66 44.26 9.98
C VAL A 635 -50.61 44.28 11.17
N PHE A 636 -50.61 43.20 11.96
CA PHE A 636 -51.52 42.89 13.05
C PHE A 636 -50.72 42.78 14.36
N GLU A 637 -50.96 43.70 15.29
CA GLU A 637 -50.32 43.72 16.61
C GLU A 637 -51.34 43.26 17.66
N ASP A 638 -51.04 42.17 18.38
CA ASP A 638 -51.82 41.66 19.51
C ASP A 638 -51.41 42.38 20.80
N ILE A 639 -52.31 43.22 21.33
CA ILE A 639 -52.02 44.05 22.51
C ILE A 639 -52.48 43.42 23.84
N THR A 640 -52.75 42.11 23.84
CA THR A 640 -53.32 41.41 25.01
C THR A 640 -52.30 41.21 26.15
N GLU A 641 -51.01 40.99 25.85
CA GLU A 641 -49.96 40.77 26.87
C GLU A 641 -49.37 42.05 27.48
N ARG A 642 -49.47 43.20 26.79
CA ARG A 642 -49.00 44.48 27.33
C ARG A 642 -49.74 44.85 28.62
N THR A 643 -50.98 44.38 28.77
CA THR A 643 -51.79 44.52 29.99
C THR A 643 -51.39 43.51 31.08
N LYS A 644 -50.61 42.47 30.77
CA LYS A 644 -50.05 41.48 31.71
C LYS A 644 -48.59 41.75 32.12
N MET A 645 -47.80 42.43 31.27
CA MET A 645 -46.34 42.65 31.43
C MET A 645 -45.92 43.49 32.64
N GLU A 646 -46.80 44.28 33.25
CA GLU A 646 -46.45 45.06 34.45
C GLU A 646 -46.07 44.17 35.66
N ASN A 647 -46.54 42.91 35.69
CA ASN A 647 -46.20 41.93 36.73
C ASN A 647 -44.91 41.12 36.47
N GLU A 648 -44.39 41.09 35.24
CA GLU A 648 -43.18 40.31 34.88
C GLU A 648 -41.86 41.03 35.15
N ILE A 649 -41.89 42.36 35.31
CA ILE A 649 -40.70 43.19 35.56
C ILE A 649 -39.95 42.76 36.85
N ALA A 650 -40.63 42.12 37.81
CA ALA A 650 -40.03 41.59 39.03
C ALA A 650 -39.18 40.31 38.83
N GLN A 651 -39.32 39.58 37.72
CA GLN A 651 -38.57 38.34 37.45
C GLN A 651 -37.29 38.56 36.61
N LEU A 652 -37.24 39.60 35.78
CA LEU A 652 -36.12 39.87 34.86
C LEU A 652 -34.78 40.22 35.54
N ALA A 653 -34.78 40.63 36.81
CA ALA A 653 -33.57 41.02 37.55
C ALA A 653 -32.63 39.85 37.91
N ARG A 654 -33.04 38.57 37.73
CA ARG A 654 -32.24 37.38 38.11
C ARG A 654 -31.36 36.79 36.97
N PHE A 655 -31.63 37.14 35.72
CA PHE A 655 -31.03 36.49 34.53
C PHE A 655 -29.48 36.55 34.41
N PRO A 656 -28.79 37.66 34.74
CA PRO A 656 -27.33 37.71 34.62
C PRO A 656 -26.60 36.74 35.57
N ALA A 657 -27.17 36.51 36.76
CA ALA A 657 -26.55 35.72 37.83
C ALA A 657 -26.62 34.20 37.59
N GLU A 658 -27.65 33.74 36.88
CA GLU A 658 -27.92 32.32 36.59
C GLU A 658 -27.39 31.90 35.20
N ASN A 659 -26.76 32.80 34.43
CA ASN A 659 -26.24 32.47 33.11
C ASN A 659 -25.11 31.41 33.21
N PRO A 660 -25.24 30.24 32.54
CA PRO A 660 -24.24 29.17 32.61
C PRO A 660 -22.92 29.52 31.92
N ASN A 661 -22.90 30.56 31.08
CA ASN A 661 -21.70 31.08 30.44
C ASN A 661 -21.06 32.20 31.28
N PRO A 662 -19.73 32.36 31.27
CA PRO A 662 -19.07 33.49 31.92
C PRO A 662 -19.57 34.83 31.40
N VAL A 663 -20.13 35.64 32.30
CA VAL A 663 -20.53 37.02 32.07
C VAL A 663 -19.80 37.91 33.06
N LEU A 664 -19.00 38.82 32.52
CA LEU A 664 -18.26 39.83 33.28
C LEU A 664 -18.62 41.22 32.79
N ARG A 665 -18.48 42.20 33.68
CA ARG A 665 -18.59 43.62 33.38
C ARG A 665 -17.40 44.33 34.00
N ILE A 666 -16.71 45.12 33.20
CA ILE A 666 -15.52 45.85 33.64
C ILE A 666 -15.66 47.34 33.33
N SER A 667 -15.01 48.20 34.11
CA SER A 667 -14.86 49.62 33.77
C SER A 667 -13.91 49.78 32.58
N SER A 668 -13.92 50.96 31.94
CA SER A 668 -12.93 51.31 30.90
C SER A 668 -11.49 51.36 31.41
N GLU A 669 -11.27 51.40 32.73
CA GLU A 669 -9.97 51.28 33.39
C GLU A 669 -9.62 49.84 33.82
N GLY A 670 -10.51 48.88 33.58
CA GLY A 670 -10.32 47.47 33.88
C GLY A 670 -10.81 47.01 35.27
N ASP A 671 -11.54 47.82 36.02
CA ASP A 671 -12.14 47.41 37.31
C ASP A 671 -13.25 46.40 37.09
N LEU A 672 -13.27 45.30 37.84
CA LEU A 672 -14.35 44.33 37.76
C LEU A 672 -15.60 44.83 38.48
N LEU A 673 -16.64 45.17 37.71
CA LEU A 673 -17.92 45.69 38.21
C LEU A 673 -18.92 44.56 38.51
N TYR A 674 -18.89 43.50 37.71
CA TYR A 674 -19.75 42.34 37.89
C TYR A 674 -19.10 41.09 37.32
N ALA A 675 -19.29 39.95 37.99
CA ALA A 675 -18.96 38.64 37.45
C ALA A 675 -19.96 37.61 38.00
N ASN A 676 -20.52 36.78 37.12
CA ASN A 676 -21.36 35.67 37.53
C ASN A 676 -20.54 34.46 37.98
N ASN A 677 -21.21 33.43 38.52
CA ASN A 677 -20.54 32.22 39.03
C ASN A 677 -19.71 31.48 37.98
N ALA A 678 -20.18 31.42 36.72
CA ALA A 678 -19.48 30.78 35.62
C ALA A 678 -18.12 31.43 35.30
N SER A 679 -17.95 32.71 35.67
CA SER A 679 -16.73 33.48 35.39
C SER A 679 -15.49 33.09 36.20
N ARG A 680 -15.63 32.26 37.25
CA ARG A 680 -14.49 31.83 38.10
C ARG A 680 -13.36 31.16 37.30
N LEU A 681 -13.70 30.38 36.28
CA LEU A 681 -12.70 29.66 35.47
C LEU A 681 -11.84 30.62 34.66
N ILE A 682 -12.46 31.60 34.01
CA ILE A 682 -11.78 32.60 33.17
C ILE A 682 -11.01 33.62 34.01
N LEU A 683 -11.55 34.02 35.16
CA LEU A 683 -10.89 34.93 36.10
C LEU A 683 -9.54 34.39 36.62
N LYS A 684 -9.33 33.07 36.64
CA LYS A 684 -8.04 32.46 37.00
C LYS A 684 -6.94 32.70 35.96
N TYR A 685 -7.31 32.82 34.68
CA TYR A 685 -6.37 33.00 33.56
C TYR A 685 -6.21 34.47 33.15
N LEU A 686 -7.16 35.34 33.49
CA LEU A 686 -7.01 36.78 33.38
C LEU A 686 -6.10 37.29 34.50
N ARG A 687 -4.90 37.78 34.18
CA ARG A 687 -4.00 38.36 35.18
C ARG A 687 -4.68 39.56 35.88
N GLN A 688 -4.88 39.46 37.19
CA GLN A 688 -5.41 40.53 38.03
C GLN A 688 -4.29 41.18 38.84
N PHE A 689 -4.27 42.51 38.86
CA PHE A 689 -3.40 43.29 39.77
C PHE A 689 -4.28 44.27 40.55
N ASN A 690 -4.33 44.15 41.89
CA ASN A 690 -5.24 44.94 42.75
C ASN A 690 -6.73 44.91 42.30
N GLY A 691 -7.23 43.78 41.79
CA GLY A 691 -8.63 43.64 41.35
C GLY A 691 -8.95 44.22 39.96
N LYS A 692 -7.97 44.81 39.27
CA LYS A 692 -8.10 45.26 37.87
C LYS A 692 -7.69 44.17 36.89
N ILE A 693 -8.49 43.98 35.84
CA ILE A 693 -8.19 43.12 34.68
C ILE A 693 -7.28 43.89 33.73
N MET A 694 -6.08 43.35 33.49
CA MET A 694 -5.08 44.01 32.64
C MET A 694 -5.47 43.92 31.16
N SER A 695 -5.32 45.03 30.43
CA SER A 695 -5.57 45.11 28.98
C SER A 695 -4.62 44.23 28.15
N GLU A 696 -3.44 43.87 28.68
CA GLU A 696 -2.48 42.96 28.05
C GLU A 696 -3.02 41.54 27.80
N ASN A 697 -4.10 41.14 28.48
CA ASN A 697 -4.77 39.86 28.24
C ASN A 697 -5.63 39.87 26.95
N PHE A 698 -5.76 41.04 26.31
CA PHE A 698 -6.57 41.24 25.12
C PHE A 698 -5.73 41.80 23.98
N SER A 699 -6.09 41.41 22.75
CA SER A 699 -5.47 41.89 21.51
C SER A 699 -5.85 43.34 21.16
N VAL A 700 -6.68 43.98 22.00
CA VAL A 700 -7.21 45.33 21.82
C VAL A 700 -7.17 46.09 23.14
N SER A 701 -6.83 47.37 23.10
CA SER A 701 -6.89 48.22 24.28
C SER A 701 -8.34 48.58 24.63
N PHE A 702 -8.68 48.60 25.93
CA PHE A 702 -10.02 49.02 26.38
C PHE A 702 -10.36 50.45 25.97
N SER A 703 -9.37 51.36 25.95
CA SER A 703 -9.57 52.74 25.47
C SER A 703 -9.90 52.81 23.98
N GLU A 704 -9.26 51.98 23.16
CA GLU A 704 -9.52 51.87 21.72
C GLU A 704 -10.90 51.26 21.46
N LEU A 705 -11.29 50.28 22.27
CA LEU A 705 -12.58 49.60 22.18
C LEU A 705 -13.76 50.52 22.55
N MET A 706 -13.59 51.34 23.60
CA MET A 706 -14.59 52.35 24.01
C MET A 706 -14.75 53.48 22.98
N THR A 707 -13.65 53.90 22.35
CA THR A 707 -13.68 54.97 21.34
C THR A 707 -14.25 54.48 20.00
N SER A 708 -13.92 53.24 19.61
CA SER A 708 -14.40 52.65 18.35
C SER A 708 -15.85 52.17 18.42
N ASN A 709 -16.37 51.92 19.63
CA ASN A 709 -17.68 51.34 19.89
C ASN A 709 -17.96 50.04 19.08
N LYS A 710 -16.90 49.27 18.80
CA LYS A 710 -16.99 48.01 18.06
C LYS A 710 -16.86 46.83 19.01
N ILE A 711 -17.68 45.81 18.76
CA ILE A 711 -17.55 44.53 19.44
C ILE A 711 -16.24 43.88 18.99
N HIS A 712 -15.42 43.48 19.96
CA HIS A 712 -14.20 42.72 19.70
C HIS A 712 -14.37 41.27 20.10
N GLN A 713 -13.91 40.35 19.26
CA GLN A 713 -13.93 38.94 19.55
C GLN A 713 -12.52 38.37 19.51
N GLN A 714 -12.19 37.56 20.52
CA GLN A 714 -10.92 36.84 20.54
C GLN A 714 -11.07 35.48 21.19
N GLU A 715 -10.24 34.54 20.76
CA GLU A 715 -10.19 33.21 21.36
C GLU A 715 -9.22 33.20 22.55
N MET A 716 -9.58 32.47 23.60
CA MET A 716 -8.73 32.25 24.75
C MET A 716 -8.81 30.78 25.18
N ILE A 717 -7.63 30.18 25.33
CA ILE A 717 -7.51 28.79 25.77
C ILE A 717 -7.31 28.79 27.28
N CYS A 718 -8.23 28.15 28.01
CA CYS A 718 -8.21 28.03 29.46
C CYS A 718 -8.17 26.55 29.84
N GLY A 719 -6.98 25.96 29.90
CA GLY A 719 -6.81 24.51 30.09
C GLY A 719 -7.27 23.73 28.86
N ASP A 720 -8.20 22.78 29.04
CA ASP A 720 -8.76 21.92 27.97
C ASP A 720 -9.95 22.55 27.22
N VAL A 721 -10.39 23.74 27.64
CA VAL A 721 -11.57 24.44 27.10
C VAL A 721 -11.13 25.67 26.32
N THR A 722 -11.70 25.85 25.13
CA THR A 722 -11.49 27.03 24.29
C THR A 722 -12.71 27.94 24.35
N PHE A 723 -12.53 29.16 24.86
CA PHE A 723 -13.58 30.16 24.94
C PHE A 723 -13.44 31.20 23.81
N MET A 724 -14.56 31.58 23.21
CA MET A 724 -14.68 32.79 22.41
C MET A 724 -15.09 33.94 23.34
N LEU A 725 -14.18 34.87 23.60
CA LEU A 725 -14.44 36.09 24.36
C LEU A 725 -15.02 37.15 23.43
N THR A 726 -16.15 37.72 23.80
CA THR A 726 -16.79 38.84 23.11
C THR A 726 -16.81 40.04 24.05
N LEU A 727 -16.05 41.07 23.73
CA LEU A 727 -16.01 42.34 24.44
C LEU A 727 -16.94 43.34 23.74
N SER A 728 -18.00 43.74 24.44
CA SER A 728 -18.98 44.70 23.97
C SER A 728 -18.87 46.00 24.78
N PRO A 729 -18.38 47.10 24.21
CA PRO A 729 -18.35 48.38 24.91
C PRO A 729 -19.77 48.89 25.16
N GLN A 730 -19.95 49.59 26.28
CA GLN A 730 -21.12 50.37 26.64
C GLN A 730 -20.68 51.81 26.92
N PRO A 731 -20.47 52.63 25.88
CA PRO A 731 -19.91 53.97 26.03
C PRO A 731 -20.74 54.90 26.94
N ALA A 732 -22.07 54.71 26.96
CA ALA A 732 -22.98 55.50 27.78
C ALA A 732 -22.80 55.26 29.30
N GLU A 733 -22.40 54.06 29.70
CA GLU A 733 -22.20 53.68 31.12
C GLU A 733 -20.71 53.64 31.51
N ASN A 734 -19.80 53.87 30.57
CA ASN A 734 -18.35 53.73 30.72
C ASN A 734 -17.90 52.29 31.13
N GLU A 735 -18.65 51.28 30.66
CA GLU A 735 -18.44 49.87 30.99
C GLU A 735 -18.16 49.03 29.73
N ILE A 736 -17.57 47.85 29.91
CA ILE A 736 -17.38 46.84 28.87
C ILE A 736 -17.99 45.53 29.39
N ASN A 737 -18.97 45.01 28.66
CA ASN A 737 -19.52 43.69 28.94
C ASN A 737 -18.67 42.64 28.21
N LEU A 738 -18.21 41.64 28.95
CA LEU A 738 -17.42 40.53 28.44
C LEU A 738 -18.22 39.24 28.58
N TYR A 739 -18.49 38.62 27.45
CA TYR A 739 -19.17 37.33 27.35
C TYR A 739 -18.19 36.27 26.88
N ALA A 740 -18.17 35.10 27.51
CA ALA A 740 -17.40 33.96 27.01
C ALA A 740 -18.32 32.83 26.59
N SER A 741 -18.15 32.33 25.37
CA SER A 741 -18.88 31.16 24.86
C SER A 741 -17.91 29.99 24.67
N ASP A 742 -18.24 28.81 25.20
CA ASP A 742 -17.46 27.60 24.95
C ASP A 742 -17.62 27.16 23.49
N ILE A 743 -16.51 27.12 22.75
CA ILE A 743 -16.47 26.70 21.34
C ILE A 743 -15.70 25.39 21.12
N THR A 744 -15.38 24.68 22.19
CA THR A 744 -14.49 23.50 22.17
C THR A 744 -15.02 22.39 21.26
N GLN A 745 -16.32 22.08 21.34
CA GLN A 745 -16.92 21.04 20.49
C GLN A 745 -16.92 21.43 19.00
N ARG A 746 -17.18 22.70 18.70
CA ARG A 746 -17.19 23.21 17.32
C ARG A 746 -15.79 23.17 16.69
N ARG A 747 -14.75 23.60 17.43
CA ARG A 747 -13.37 23.52 16.96
C ARG A 747 -12.89 22.09 16.72
N ARG A 748 -13.21 21.16 17.63
CA ARG A 748 -12.89 19.74 17.45
C ARG A 748 -13.59 19.12 16.23
N ALA A 749 -14.81 19.57 15.90
CA ALA A 749 -15.52 19.12 14.70
C ALA A 749 -14.89 19.68 13.41
N GLU A 750 -14.60 20.99 13.35
CA GLU A 750 -13.97 21.63 12.19
C GLU A 750 -12.56 21.06 11.89
N ASP A 751 -11.77 20.77 12.93
CA ASP A 751 -10.46 20.15 12.76
C ASP A 751 -10.57 18.67 12.33
N ARG A 752 -11.58 17.93 12.80
CA ARG A 752 -11.85 16.56 12.36
C ARG A 752 -12.26 16.51 10.90
N ASP A 753 -13.08 17.47 10.44
CA ASP A 753 -13.51 17.55 9.04
C ASP A 753 -12.34 17.92 8.11
N LYS A 754 -11.52 18.91 8.48
CA LYS A 754 -10.30 19.26 7.73
C LYS A 754 -9.32 18.10 7.65
N LYS A 755 -9.11 17.38 8.75
CA LYS A 755 -8.23 16.20 8.78
C LYS A 755 -8.78 15.06 7.93
N SER A 756 -10.10 14.87 7.92
CA SER A 756 -10.76 13.84 7.10
C SER A 756 -10.70 14.16 5.61
N LEU A 757 -10.91 15.42 5.21
CA LEU A 757 -10.75 15.86 3.82
C LEU A 757 -9.30 15.72 3.33
N SER A 758 -8.34 16.20 4.14
CA SER A 758 -6.92 16.10 3.79
C SER A 758 -6.46 14.64 3.66
N LEU A 759 -6.96 13.73 4.52
CA LEU A 759 -6.67 12.31 4.41
C LEU A 759 -7.30 11.68 3.15
N LEU A 760 -8.54 12.04 2.80
CA LEU A 760 -9.21 11.56 1.59
C LEU A 760 -8.48 12.03 0.31
N GLU A 761 -8.08 13.31 0.26
CA GLU A 761 -7.29 13.87 -0.84
C GLU A 761 -5.93 13.17 -0.96
N ALA A 762 -5.21 13.00 0.15
CA ALA A 762 -3.93 12.29 0.18
C ALA A 762 -4.08 10.83 -0.27
N THR A 763 -5.17 10.16 0.13
CA THR A 763 -5.45 8.78 -0.28
C THR A 763 -5.65 8.69 -1.79
N ILE A 764 -6.48 9.55 -2.36
CA ILE A 764 -6.76 9.59 -3.80
C ILE A 764 -5.51 9.94 -4.62
N GLU A 765 -4.68 10.87 -4.15
CA GLU A 765 -3.41 11.25 -4.79
C GLU A 765 -2.30 10.20 -4.64
N SER A 766 -2.33 9.39 -3.59
CA SER A 766 -1.34 8.30 -3.38
C SER A 766 -1.57 7.08 -4.27
N THR A 767 -2.68 7.02 -5.01
CA THR A 767 -2.98 5.89 -5.89
C THR A 767 -2.14 5.95 -7.17
N ALA A 768 -1.70 4.77 -7.63
CA ALA A 768 -1.01 4.65 -8.93
C ALA A 768 -1.98 4.78 -10.13
N ASP A 769 -3.29 4.76 -9.86
CA ASP A 769 -4.35 4.85 -10.85
C ASP A 769 -4.78 6.31 -11.08
N GLY A 770 -5.12 6.66 -12.31
CA GLY A 770 -5.81 7.91 -12.61
C GLY A 770 -7.26 7.82 -12.14
N ILE A 771 -7.68 8.65 -11.19
CA ILE A 771 -9.04 8.65 -10.64
C ILE A 771 -9.79 9.88 -11.14
N LEU A 772 -11.03 9.68 -11.56
CA LEU A 772 -11.96 10.71 -12.01
C LEU A 772 -13.36 10.45 -11.44
N VAL A 773 -13.94 11.43 -10.76
CA VAL A 773 -15.32 11.35 -10.24
C VAL A 773 -16.23 12.25 -11.06
N ALA A 774 -17.36 11.73 -11.50
CA ALA A 774 -18.37 12.48 -12.25
C ALA A 774 -19.76 12.33 -11.61
N ASP A 775 -20.60 13.34 -11.78
CA ASP A 775 -21.98 13.34 -11.31
C ASP A 775 -22.89 12.46 -12.19
N SER A 776 -24.18 12.42 -11.85
CA SER A 776 -25.20 11.67 -12.61
C SER A 776 -25.42 12.16 -14.06
N GLN A 777 -24.99 13.38 -14.41
CA GLN A 777 -25.11 13.98 -15.75
C GLN A 777 -23.80 13.87 -16.56
N GLY A 778 -22.73 13.38 -15.92
CA GLY A 778 -21.42 13.21 -16.52
C GLY A 778 -20.52 14.42 -16.43
N LYS A 779 -20.88 15.39 -15.60
CA LYS A 779 -20.01 16.50 -15.23
C LYS A 779 -18.98 16.02 -14.24
N ILE A 780 -17.72 16.36 -14.49
CA ILE A 780 -16.60 15.97 -13.64
C ILE A 780 -16.61 16.81 -12.37
N LEU A 781 -16.53 16.14 -11.22
CA LEU A 781 -16.54 16.74 -9.88
C LEU A 781 -15.12 16.88 -9.33
N CYS A 782 -14.30 15.85 -9.44
CA CYS A 782 -12.90 15.86 -9.03
C CYS A 782 -12.09 14.81 -9.79
N PHE A 783 -10.77 14.93 -9.75
CA PHE A 783 -9.79 14.02 -10.32
C PHE A 783 -8.48 14.14 -9.55
N ASN A 784 -7.62 13.12 -9.62
CA ASN A 784 -6.27 13.18 -9.05
C ASN A 784 -5.23 13.63 -10.09
N GLN A 785 -4.01 13.99 -9.66
CA GLN A 785 -2.95 14.37 -10.59
C GLN A 785 -2.56 13.25 -11.56
N LYS A 786 -2.64 12.00 -11.10
CA LYS A 786 -2.29 10.84 -11.92
C LYS A 786 -3.15 10.74 -13.18
N PHE A 787 -4.44 11.07 -13.09
CA PHE A 787 -5.34 11.15 -14.24
C PHE A 787 -4.83 12.14 -15.31
N ILE A 788 -4.44 13.34 -14.90
CA ILE A 788 -3.92 14.37 -15.82
C ILE A 788 -2.65 13.90 -16.52
N GLN A 789 -1.71 13.34 -15.74
CA GLN A 789 -0.43 12.84 -16.24
C GLN A 789 -0.61 11.69 -17.24
N MET A 790 -1.47 10.73 -16.91
CA MET A 790 -1.75 9.56 -17.75
C MET A 790 -2.41 9.96 -19.07
N TRP A 791 -3.39 10.88 -19.02
CA TRP A 791 -4.12 11.34 -20.20
C TRP A 791 -3.43 12.49 -20.95
N ARG A 792 -2.24 12.92 -20.49
CA ARG A 792 -1.43 14.01 -21.06
C ARG A 792 -2.26 15.29 -21.29
N ILE A 793 -3.13 15.62 -20.34
CA ILE A 793 -4.02 16.78 -20.45
C ILE A 793 -3.22 18.04 -20.05
N PRO A 794 -3.12 19.07 -20.90
CA PRO A 794 -2.46 20.33 -20.54
C PRO A 794 -3.10 20.98 -19.30
N ALA A 795 -2.28 21.38 -18.32
CA ALA A 795 -2.76 21.96 -17.06
C ALA A 795 -3.61 23.24 -17.24
N GLU A 796 -3.37 23.96 -18.34
CA GLU A 796 -4.09 25.18 -18.73
C GLU A 796 -5.57 24.95 -19.08
N LEU A 797 -5.94 23.72 -19.46
CA LEU A 797 -7.30 23.33 -19.82
C LEU A 797 -8.14 22.85 -18.61
N MET A 798 -7.56 22.87 -17.40
CA MET A 798 -8.20 22.34 -16.19
C MET A 798 -8.86 23.41 -15.32
N THR A 799 -8.64 24.70 -15.61
CA THR A 799 -9.07 25.85 -14.80
C THR A 799 -10.53 26.28 -15.01
N SER A 800 -11.24 25.76 -16.03
CA SER A 800 -12.64 26.11 -16.36
C SER A 800 -13.63 24.93 -16.35
N GLY A 801 -13.25 23.78 -15.76
CA GLY A 801 -13.94 22.52 -16.00
C GLY A 801 -13.48 21.91 -17.33
N ILE A 802 -13.61 20.59 -17.47
CA ILE A 802 -13.15 19.89 -18.67
C ILE A 802 -14.06 20.29 -19.84
N ASP A 803 -13.62 21.31 -20.57
CA ASP A 803 -14.25 21.84 -21.77
C ASP A 803 -14.18 20.82 -22.92
N LYS A 804 -14.94 21.07 -23.98
CA LYS A 804 -14.97 20.25 -25.21
C LYS A 804 -13.56 19.99 -25.77
N ALA A 805 -12.64 20.95 -25.61
CA ALA A 805 -11.24 20.82 -26.02
C ALA A 805 -10.47 19.71 -25.30
N ALA A 806 -10.69 19.51 -24.00
CA ALA A 806 -10.05 18.43 -23.25
C ALA A 806 -10.66 17.07 -23.60
N GLN A 807 -11.97 17.02 -23.92
CA GLN A 807 -12.61 15.82 -24.46
C GLN A 807 -12.02 15.42 -25.82
N ASP A 808 -11.81 16.38 -26.72
CA ASP A 808 -11.21 16.12 -28.04
C ASP A 808 -9.79 15.56 -27.94
N ILE A 809 -8.99 16.01 -26.95
CA ILE A 809 -7.65 15.46 -26.67
C ILE A 809 -7.72 14.02 -26.15
N ILE A 810 -8.68 13.71 -25.27
CA ILE A 810 -8.89 12.35 -24.73
C ILE A 810 -9.32 11.40 -25.86
N PHE A 811 -10.31 11.79 -26.66
CA PHE A 811 -10.80 10.97 -27.77
C PHE A 811 -9.75 10.80 -28.88
N GLY A 812 -8.97 11.85 -29.18
CA GLY A 812 -7.94 11.82 -30.23
C GLY A 812 -6.78 10.85 -29.96
N GLN A 813 -6.55 10.46 -28.70
CA GLN A 813 -5.49 9.55 -28.31
C GLN A 813 -5.85 8.06 -28.45
N LEU A 814 -7.14 7.73 -28.57
CA LEU A 814 -7.64 6.34 -28.59
C LEU A 814 -7.66 5.77 -30.01
N CYS A 815 -7.41 4.46 -30.14
CA CYS A 815 -7.61 3.74 -31.41
C CYS A 815 -9.08 3.77 -31.83
N ASP A 816 -9.99 3.46 -30.89
CA ASP A 816 -11.44 3.34 -31.12
C ASP A 816 -12.27 4.32 -30.26
N PRO A 817 -12.29 5.63 -30.61
CA PRO A 817 -12.99 6.64 -29.84
C PRO A 817 -14.51 6.47 -29.83
N GLU A 818 -15.11 5.89 -30.88
CA GLU A 818 -16.55 5.64 -30.95
C GLU A 818 -17.01 4.60 -29.91
N GLN A 819 -16.24 3.51 -29.75
CA GLN A 819 -16.53 2.47 -28.76
C GLN A 819 -16.45 3.04 -27.34
N PHE A 820 -15.43 3.86 -27.07
CA PHE A 820 -15.27 4.53 -25.78
C PHE A 820 -16.45 5.46 -25.46
N SER A 821 -16.89 6.28 -26.42
CA SER A 821 -18.04 7.18 -26.27
C SER A 821 -19.37 6.43 -26.08
N ALA A 822 -19.60 5.36 -26.85
CA ALA A 822 -20.79 4.53 -26.73
C ALA A 822 -20.88 3.86 -25.35
N LYS A 823 -19.75 3.34 -24.84
CA LYS A 823 -19.70 2.69 -23.53
C LYS A 823 -19.95 3.66 -22.39
N ILE A 824 -19.46 4.90 -22.49
CA ILE A 824 -19.77 5.97 -21.54
C ILE A 824 -21.28 6.21 -21.51
N LYS A 825 -21.90 6.46 -22.67
CA LYS A 825 -23.36 6.71 -22.76
C LYS A 825 -24.20 5.57 -22.17
N GLU A 826 -23.81 4.31 -22.44
CA GLU A 826 -24.47 3.13 -21.86
C GLU A 826 -24.44 3.17 -20.32
N LEU A 827 -23.29 3.47 -19.72
CA LEU A 827 -23.15 3.50 -18.26
C LEU A 827 -23.91 4.66 -17.61
N TYR A 828 -24.15 5.76 -18.32
CA TYR A 828 -25.04 6.84 -17.87
C TYR A 828 -26.52 6.45 -17.97
N LEU A 829 -26.91 5.66 -18.97
CA LEU A 829 -28.25 5.09 -19.08
C LEU A 829 -28.51 4.00 -18.03
N ARG A 830 -27.46 3.32 -17.55
CA ARG A 830 -27.52 2.27 -16.53
C ARG A 830 -26.68 2.61 -15.29
N PRO A 831 -27.11 3.59 -14.47
CA PRO A 831 -26.30 4.18 -13.41
C PRO A 831 -25.98 3.28 -12.21
N LYS A 832 -26.39 2.01 -12.22
CA LYS A 832 -26.10 1.02 -11.17
C LYS A 832 -25.07 -0.03 -11.60
N GLU A 833 -24.73 -0.10 -12.88
CA GLU A 833 -23.80 -1.11 -13.41
C GLU A 833 -22.34 -0.69 -13.18
N THR A 834 -21.50 -1.69 -12.90
CA THR A 834 -20.05 -1.56 -12.93
C THR A 834 -19.52 -1.98 -14.29
N SER A 835 -18.38 -1.42 -14.71
CA SER A 835 -17.76 -1.74 -16.00
C SER A 835 -16.26 -1.90 -15.86
N PHE A 836 -15.72 -2.85 -16.61
CA PHE A 836 -14.28 -3.06 -16.77
C PHE A 836 -13.98 -3.26 -18.25
N ASP A 837 -13.01 -2.53 -18.78
CA ASP A 837 -12.56 -2.65 -20.16
C ASP A 837 -11.12 -2.16 -20.34
N VAL A 838 -10.50 -2.50 -21.47
CA VAL A 838 -9.14 -2.10 -21.81
C VAL A 838 -9.18 -1.11 -22.97
N LEU A 839 -8.57 0.05 -22.77
CA LEU A 839 -8.42 1.10 -23.75
C LEU A 839 -7.06 0.99 -24.42
N THR A 840 -7.05 0.94 -25.75
CA THR A 840 -5.82 0.95 -26.55
C THR A 840 -5.62 2.31 -27.19
N PHE A 841 -4.41 2.85 -27.04
CA PHE A 841 -4.02 4.16 -27.52
C PHE A 841 -3.27 4.06 -28.85
N ARG A 842 -3.36 5.11 -29.66
CA ARG A 842 -2.65 5.19 -30.96
C ARG A 842 -1.14 5.21 -30.82
N ASP A 843 -0.62 5.60 -29.66
CA ASP A 843 0.81 5.62 -29.34
C ASP A 843 1.31 4.31 -28.72
N GLY A 844 0.48 3.25 -28.70
CA GLY A 844 0.84 1.92 -28.21
C GLY A 844 0.53 1.68 -26.72
N ARG A 845 0.15 2.72 -25.96
CA ARG A 845 -0.24 2.57 -24.55
C ARG A 845 -1.53 1.76 -24.41
N ALA A 846 -1.69 1.06 -23.29
CA ALA A 846 -2.90 0.32 -22.95
C ALA A 846 -3.30 0.59 -21.51
N PHE A 847 -4.52 1.10 -21.29
CA PHE A 847 -5.04 1.37 -19.95
C PHE A 847 -6.22 0.47 -19.63
N GLU A 848 -6.23 -0.14 -18.44
CA GLU A 848 -7.44 -0.71 -17.86
C GLU A 848 -8.32 0.42 -17.33
N ARG A 849 -9.60 0.41 -17.71
CA ARG A 849 -10.61 1.33 -17.21
C ARG A 849 -11.60 0.55 -16.36
N TYR A 850 -11.78 1.02 -15.12
CA TYR A 850 -12.81 0.53 -14.22
C TYR A 850 -13.80 1.66 -13.89
N SER A 851 -15.09 1.36 -13.85
CA SER A 851 -16.14 2.31 -13.48
C SER A 851 -17.09 1.70 -12.45
N GLN A 852 -17.41 2.46 -11.41
CA GLN A 852 -18.38 2.07 -10.40
C GLN A 852 -19.30 3.23 -9.98
N PRO A 853 -20.57 2.96 -9.64
CA PRO A 853 -21.49 3.98 -9.17
C PRO A 853 -21.17 4.49 -7.76
N GLN A 854 -21.31 5.79 -7.55
CA GLN A 854 -21.22 6.42 -6.25
C GLN A 854 -22.59 6.41 -5.57
N TRP A 855 -22.67 5.79 -4.40
CA TRP A 855 -23.91 5.64 -3.64
C TRP A 855 -24.00 6.64 -2.49
N VAL A 856 -25.13 7.35 -2.39
CA VAL A 856 -25.49 8.15 -1.21
C VAL A 856 -26.91 7.80 -0.83
N LYS A 857 -27.11 7.28 0.39
CA LYS A 857 -28.42 6.85 0.93
C LYS A 857 -29.21 5.93 -0.03
N GLY A 858 -28.52 4.98 -0.66
CA GLY A 858 -29.13 4.02 -1.59
C GLY A 858 -29.46 4.55 -2.99
N LYS A 859 -29.13 5.81 -3.29
CA LYS A 859 -29.27 6.42 -4.62
C LYS A 859 -27.90 6.59 -5.27
N ALA A 860 -27.78 6.19 -6.54
CA ALA A 860 -26.60 6.49 -7.34
C ALA A 860 -26.60 7.98 -7.68
N VAL A 861 -25.65 8.75 -7.12
CA VAL A 861 -25.55 10.21 -7.29
C VAL A 861 -24.47 10.62 -8.30
N GLY A 862 -23.60 9.69 -8.65
CA GLY A 862 -22.47 9.88 -9.56
C GLY A 862 -21.78 8.55 -9.84
N ARG A 863 -20.57 8.61 -10.39
CA ARG A 863 -19.73 7.44 -10.63
C ARG A 863 -18.25 7.80 -10.57
N VAL A 864 -17.45 6.83 -10.16
CA VAL A 864 -15.99 6.91 -10.06
C VAL A 864 -15.39 6.09 -11.19
N TRP A 865 -14.43 6.68 -11.90
CA TRP A 865 -13.62 6.06 -12.92
C TRP A 865 -12.20 5.90 -12.40
N SER A 866 -11.61 4.73 -12.62
CA SER A 866 -10.20 4.44 -12.38
C SER A 866 -9.54 4.01 -13.69
N PHE A 867 -8.35 4.52 -13.94
CA PHE A 867 -7.53 4.21 -15.10
C PHE A 867 -6.18 3.69 -14.63
N ARG A 868 -5.83 2.46 -15.00
CA ARG A 868 -4.54 1.85 -14.67
C ARG A 868 -3.72 1.63 -15.92
N ASP A 869 -2.47 2.10 -15.92
CA ASP A 869 -1.55 1.83 -17.02
C ASP A 869 -1.09 0.37 -16.97
N ILE A 870 -1.39 -0.40 -18.02
CA ILE A 870 -0.97 -1.80 -18.17
C ILE A 870 -0.04 -2.00 -19.36
N THR A 871 0.54 -0.91 -19.90
CA THR A 871 1.38 -0.96 -21.09
C THR A 871 2.56 -1.92 -20.90
N GLU A 872 3.35 -1.72 -19.83
CA GLU A 872 4.50 -2.56 -19.51
C GLU A 872 4.10 -4.02 -19.24
N ARG A 873 2.98 -4.22 -18.53
CA ARG A 873 2.47 -5.56 -18.22
C ARG A 873 2.07 -6.31 -19.50
N LYS A 874 1.39 -5.63 -20.42
CA LYS A 874 0.96 -6.20 -21.70
C LYS A 874 2.14 -6.49 -22.62
N GLU A 875 3.12 -5.58 -22.69
CA GLU A 875 4.38 -5.80 -23.42
C GLU A 875 5.17 -6.97 -22.85
N THR A 876 5.26 -7.09 -21.53
CA THR A 876 5.96 -8.20 -20.87
C THR A 876 5.25 -9.53 -21.10
N MET A 877 3.91 -9.54 -21.02
CA MET A 877 3.12 -10.73 -21.33
C MET A 877 3.26 -11.15 -22.79
N GLN A 878 3.29 -10.20 -23.72
CA GLN A 878 3.49 -10.50 -25.14
C GLN A 878 4.91 -11.03 -25.39
N LYS A 879 5.95 -10.35 -24.87
CA LYS A 879 7.34 -10.83 -24.96
C LYS A 879 7.52 -12.22 -24.36
N LEU A 880 6.84 -12.51 -23.25
CA LEU A 880 6.87 -13.84 -22.63
C LEU A 880 6.21 -14.89 -23.52
N ALA A 881 5.07 -14.57 -24.14
CA ALA A 881 4.41 -15.46 -25.09
C ALA A 881 5.29 -15.74 -26.30
N ASP A 882 5.87 -14.70 -26.90
CA ASP A 882 6.78 -14.81 -28.06
C ASP A 882 8.04 -15.62 -27.70
N THR A 883 8.60 -15.42 -26.50
CA THR A 883 9.77 -16.17 -26.02
C THR A 883 9.44 -17.65 -25.79
N LEU A 884 8.27 -17.95 -25.22
CA LEU A 884 7.81 -19.34 -25.04
C LEU A 884 7.59 -20.05 -26.37
N GLU A 885 7.08 -19.34 -27.38
CA GLU A 885 6.90 -19.88 -28.72
C GLU A 885 8.25 -20.15 -29.41
N ASN A 886 9.18 -19.19 -29.35
CA ASN A 886 10.54 -19.35 -29.87
C ASN A 886 11.31 -20.48 -29.18
N LEU A 887 11.19 -20.61 -27.85
CA LEU A 887 11.80 -21.70 -27.09
C LEU A 887 11.23 -23.07 -27.52
N ARG A 888 9.92 -23.16 -27.73
CA ARG A 888 9.26 -24.39 -28.22
C ARG A 888 9.63 -24.72 -29.67
N ALA A 889 9.90 -23.72 -30.50
CA ALA A 889 10.41 -23.95 -31.85
C ALA A 889 11.86 -24.45 -31.80
N SER A 890 12.73 -23.75 -31.08
CA SER A 890 14.15 -24.12 -30.92
C SER A 890 14.36 -25.51 -30.30
N ASN A 891 13.58 -25.87 -29.27
CA ASN A 891 13.63 -27.23 -28.71
C ASN A 891 13.23 -28.30 -29.74
N ARG A 892 12.22 -28.06 -30.57
CA ARG A 892 11.83 -28.99 -31.64
C ARG A 892 12.90 -29.11 -32.71
N ASP A 893 13.52 -28.00 -33.08
CA ASP A 893 14.61 -27.98 -34.07
C ASP A 893 15.85 -28.72 -33.54
N LEU A 894 16.17 -28.57 -32.25
CA LEU A 894 17.26 -29.30 -31.60
C LEU A 894 17.00 -30.81 -31.53
N GLU A 895 15.77 -31.22 -31.17
CA GLU A 895 15.35 -32.63 -31.18
C GLU A 895 15.45 -33.24 -32.59
N GLN A 896 15.00 -32.50 -33.60
CA GLN A 896 15.06 -32.94 -34.99
C GLN A 896 16.50 -33.00 -35.51
N PHE A 897 17.34 -32.02 -35.15
CA PHE A 897 18.75 -32.02 -35.50
C PHE A 897 19.50 -33.20 -34.88
N ALA A 898 19.29 -33.46 -33.59
CA ALA A 898 19.88 -34.60 -32.90
C ALA A 898 19.46 -35.93 -33.55
N TYR A 899 18.19 -36.06 -33.93
CA TYR A 899 17.68 -37.26 -34.61
C TYR A 899 18.33 -37.50 -35.98
N VAL A 900 18.38 -36.46 -36.83
CA VAL A 900 18.94 -36.55 -38.20
C VAL A 900 20.45 -36.77 -38.14
N ALA A 901 21.17 -36.00 -37.33
CA ALA A 901 22.62 -36.12 -37.20
C ALA A 901 23.04 -37.49 -36.66
N SER A 902 22.32 -38.05 -35.68
CA SER A 902 22.62 -39.40 -35.17
C SER A 902 22.37 -40.48 -36.22
N HIS A 903 21.27 -40.39 -36.98
CA HIS A 903 21.00 -41.34 -38.07
C HIS A 903 22.11 -41.31 -39.14
N ASP A 904 22.50 -40.11 -39.57
CA ASP A 904 23.50 -39.91 -40.63
C ASP A 904 24.92 -40.30 -40.18
N LEU A 905 25.21 -40.27 -38.87
CA LEU A 905 26.48 -40.74 -38.31
C LEU A 905 26.51 -42.26 -38.05
N GLN A 906 25.37 -42.88 -37.74
CA GLN A 906 25.27 -44.32 -37.49
C GLN A 906 25.51 -45.16 -38.75
N GLU A 907 24.99 -44.71 -39.89
CA GLU A 907 25.09 -45.43 -41.16
C GLU A 907 26.55 -45.70 -41.59
N PRO A 908 27.45 -44.69 -41.69
CA PRO A 908 28.85 -44.93 -42.03
C PRO A 908 29.61 -45.65 -40.93
N LEU A 909 29.30 -45.39 -39.66
CA LEU A 909 29.98 -46.02 -38.53
C LEU A 909 29.71 -47.53 -38.46
N ARG A 910 28.46 -47.94 -38.73
CA ARG A 910 28.07 -49.34 -38.84
C ARG A 910 28.84 -50.06 -39.96
N MET A 911 29.06 -49.37 -41.09
CA MET A 911 29.85 -49.91 -42.20
C MET A 911 31.31 -50.12 -41.79
N VAL A 912 31.92 -49.12 -41.12
CA VAL A 912 33.30 -49.21 -40.62
C VAL A 912 33.45 -50.35 -39.60
N ALA A 913 32.54 -50.46 -38.63
CA ALA A 913 32.55 -51.53 -37.63
C ALA A 913 32.46 -52.92 -38.27
N ASN A 914 31.55 -53.11 -39.24
CA ASN A 914 31.38 -54.39 -39.94
C ASN A 914 32.63 -54.81 -40.72
N TYR A 915 33.29 -53.87 -41.42
CA TYR A 915 34.52 -54.18 -42.14
C TYR A 915 35.69 -54.50 -41.21
N LEU A 916 35.82 -53.79 -40.09
CA LEU A 916 36.84 -54.07 -39.08
C LEU A 916 36.63 -55.47 -38.47
N GLN A 917 35.39 -55.84 -38.14
CA GLN A 917 35.06 -57.19 -37.66
C GLN A 917 35.30 -58.29 -38.72
N LEU A 918 35.06 -57.99 -40.00
CA LEU A 918 35.37 -58.92 -41.10
C LEU A 918 36.88 -59.11 -41.28
N ILE A 919 37.66 -58.04 -41.15
CA ILE A 919 39.13 -58.09 -41.19
C ILE A 919 39.65 -58.92 -40.02
N GLU A 920 39.18 -58.63 -38.81
CA GLU A 920 39.51 -59.40 -37.60
C GLU A 920 39.21 -60.89 -37.80
N ARG A 921 37.99 -61.24 -38.25
CA ARG A 921 37.57 -62.64 -38.41
C ARG A 921 38.31 -63.39 -39.53
N ARG A 922 38.64 -62.72 -40.64
CA ARG A 922 39.18 -63.38 -41.84
C ARG A 922 40.71 -63.40 -41.90
N TYR A 923 41.36 -62.42 -41.26
CA TYR A 923 42.81 -62.26 -41.29
C TYR A 923 43.47 -62.50 -39.93
N LYS A 924 42.72 -62.95 -38.91
CA LYS A 924 43.24 -63.28 -37.58
C LYS A 924 44.54 -64.09 -37.62
N ASP A 925 44.57 -65.14 -38.44
CA ASP A 925 45.70 -66.08 -38.52
C ASP A 925 46.87 -65.57 -39.38
N LYS A 926 46.72 -64.39 -40.01
CA LYS A 926 47.72 -63.74 -40.87
C LYS A 926 48.24 -62.42 -40.33
N LEU A 927 47.65 -61.92 -39.25
CA LEU A 927 48.10 -60.72 -38.55
C LEU A 927 49.14 -61.13 -37.51
N ASP A 928 50.18 -60.30 -37.37
CA ASP A 928 51.11 -60.39 -36.24
C ASP A 928 50.43 -59.91 -34.95
N GLN A 929 51.12 -60.07 -33.82
CA GLN A 929 50.56 -59.75 -32.51
C GLN A 929 50.13 -58.28 -32.41
N ASP A 930 50.94 -57.36 -32.94
CA ASP A 930 50.65 -55.93 -32.98
C ASP A 930 49.46 -55.63 -33.91
N GLY A 931 49.38 -56.27 -35.07
CA GLY A 931 48.25 -56.14 -36.00
C GLY A 931 46.93 -56.65 -35.41
N LEU A 932 46.98 -57.71 -34.58
CA LEU A 932 45.82 -58.21 -33.84
C LEU A 932 45.38 -57.23 -32.75
N GLU A 933 46.34 -56.59 -32.07
CA GLU A 933 46.05 -55.59 -31.04
C GLU A 933 45.44 -54.33 -31.66
N PHE A 934 45.99 -53.82 -32.76
CA PHE A 934 45.44 -52.65 -33.47
C PHE A 934 44.04 -52.87 -34.02
N ILE A 935 43.74 -54.06 -34.56
CA ILE A 935 42.39 -54.34 -35.06
C ILE A 935 41.37 -54.43 -33.93
N ASN A 936 41.75 -54.99 -32.77
CA ASN A 936 40.89 -55.04 -31.59
C ASN A 936 40.59 -53.63 -31.06
N TYR A 937 41.59 -52.75 -30.95
CA TYR A 937 41.35 -51.35 -30.55
C TYR A 937 40.45 -50.60 -31.53
N ALA A 938 40.59 -50.84 -32.84
CA ALA A 938 39.76 -50.22 -33.86
C ALA A 938 38.30 -50.70 -33.80
N VAL A 939 38.08 -52.01 -33.61
CA VAL A 939 36.74 -52.59 -33.42
C VAL A 939 36.08 -52.04 -32.16
N ASP A 940 36.80 -52.03 -31.03
CA ASP A 940 36.30 -51.49 -29.75
C ASP A 940 36.02 -49.98 -29.82
N GLY A 941 36.82 -49.22 -30.57
CA GLY A 941 36.57 -47.81 -30.85
C GLY A 941 35.28 -47.58 -31.62
N ALA A 942 35.05 -48.37 -32.68
CA ALA A 942 33.84 -48.26 -33.50
C ALA A 942 32.56 -48.64 -32.73
N VAL A 943 32.61 -49.71 -31.92
CA VAL A 943 31.48 -50.15 -31.08
C VAL A 943 31.15 -49.11 -30.01
N ARG A 944 32.16 -48.50 -29.36
CA ARG A 944 31.94 -47.43 -28.37
C ARG A 944 31.29 -46.18 -28.98
N MET A 945 31.74 -45.75 -30.15
CA MET A 945 31.12 -44.63 -30.85
C MET A 945 29.65 -44.91 -31.20
N GLN A 946 29.32 -46.14 -31.57
CA GLN A 946 27.94 -46.54 -31.86
C GLN A 946 27.06 -46.44 -30.62
N GLN A 947 27.54 -46.97 -29.49
CA GLN A 947 26.85 -46.90 -28.19
C GLN A 947 26.64 -45.47 -27.69
N LEU A 948 27.61 -44.56 -27.91
CA LEU A 948 27.48 -43.15 -27.53
C LEU A 948 26.39 -42.44 -28.34
N ILE A 949 26.32 -42.71 -29.65
CA ILE A 949 25.29 -42.11 -30.52
C ILE A 949 23.90 -42.63 -30.15
N ASP A 950 23.77 -43.94 -29.85
CA ASP A 950 22.52 -44.53 -29.36
C ASP A 950 22.09 -43.93 -28.01
N SER A 951 23.02 -43.77 -27.08
CA SER A 951 22.74 -43.20 -25.75
C SER A 951 22.31 -41.73 -25.82
N LEU A 952 22.85 -40.97 -26.78
CA LEU A 952 22.46 -39.58 -27.02
C LEU A 952 21.02 -39.48 -27.54
N LEU A 953 20.62 -40.40 -28.42
CA LEU A 953 19.24 -40.51 -28.91
C LEU A 953 18.25 -40.87 -27.79
N ASP A 954 18.62 -41.79 -26.90
CA ASP A 954 17.77 -42.17 -25.77
C ASP A 954 17.62 -41.02 -24.76
N TYR A 955 18.68 -40.26 -24.50
CA TYR A 955 18.62 -39.06 -23.67
C TYR A 955 17.65 -38.00 -24.25
N SER A 956 17.67 -37.79 -25.57
CA SER A 956 16.75 -36.88 -26.26
C SER A 956 15.28 -37.32 -26.15
N ARG A 957 15.00 -38.61 -25.90
CA ARG A 957 13.64 -39.17 -25.83
C ARG A 957 13.02 -39.17 -24.43
N LEU A 958 13.78 -38.86 -23.38
CA LEU A 958 13.33 -38.93 -21.98
C LEU A 958 12.18 -37.97 -21.64
N GLN A 959 11.93 -36.93 -22.45
CA GLN A 959 10.79 -36.02 -22.23
C GLN A 959 9.45 -36.54 -22.79
N THR A 960 9.45 -37.51 -23.71
CA THR A 960 8.25 -37.92 -24.45
C THR A 960 7.60 -39.22 -23.96
N ARG A 961 8.25 -39.99 -23.07
CA ARG A 961 7.68 -41.22 -22.50
C ARG A 961 7.76 -41.24 -20.97
N THR A 962 6.62 -40.96 -20.35
CA THR A 962 6.34 -41.26 -18.93
C THR A 962 6.21 -42.76 -18.74
N GLN A 963 7.31 -43.46 -18.52
CA GLN A 963 7.28 -44.76 -17.85
C GLN A 963 7.34 -44.55 -16.33
N PRO A 964 6.65 -45.40 -15.54
CA PRO A 964 6.75 -45.35 -14.09
C PRO A 964 8.20 -45.63 -13.65
N PHE A 965 8.65 -44.93 -12.61
CA PHE A 965 9.98 -45.18 -12.03
C PHE A 965 10.01 -46.56 -11.39
N GLU A 966 11.02 -47.35 -11.76
CA GLU A 966 11.27 -48.68 -11.18
C GLU A 966 12.57 -48.67 -10.37
N THR A 967 12.65 -49.54 -9.36
CA THR A 967 13.86 -49.79 -8.60
C THR A 967 14.89 -50.50 -9.47
N PHE A 968 16.09 -49.91 -9.60
CA PHE A 968 17.16 -50.40 -10.46
C PHE A 968 18.44 -50.63 -9.61
N PRO A 969 19.09 -51.81 -9.70
CA PRO A 969 20.33 -52.09 -8.98
C PRO A 969 21.47 -51.23 -9.53
N LEU A 970 22.16 -50.49 -8.67
CA LEU A 970 23.19 -49.52 -9.06
C LEU A 970 24.55 -50.19 -9.33
N GLU A 971 24.78 -51.37 -8.78
CA GLU A 971 26.03 -52.13 -8.85
C GLU A 971 26.51 -52.35 -10.31
N PRO A 972 25.67 -52.77 -11.27
CA PRO A 972 26.11 -52.99 -12.65
C PRO A 972 26.49 -51.70 -13.40
N VAL A 973 25.93 -50.55 -12.99
CA VAL A 973 26.25 -49.25 -13.58
C VAL A 973 27.58 -48.75 -13.02
N ILE A 974 27.78 -48.93 -11.71
CA ILE A 974 29.01 -48.54 -11.02
C ILE A 974 30.19 -49.35 -11.54
N GLU A 975 30.07 -50.67 -11.71
CA GLU A 975 31.12 -51.50 -12.31
C GLU A 975 31.52 -51.01 -13.71
N ARG A 976 30.52 -50.62 -14.52
CA ARG A 976 30.76 -50.13 -15.88
C ARG A 976 31.44 -48.76 -15.90
N VAL A 977 31.06 -47.88 -14.97
CA VAL A 977 31.70 -46.57 -14.79
C VAL A 977 33.14 -46.73 -14.30
N LEU A 978 33.38 -47.61 -13.33
CA LEU A 978 34.72 -47.90 -12.80
C LEU A 978 35.68 -48.38 -13.89
N LYS A 979 35.23 -49.29 -14.76
CA LYS A 979 36.03 -49.78 -15.88
C LYS A 979 36.40 -48.67 -16.87
N ASN A 980 35.53 -47.68 -17.07
CA ASN A 980 35.82 -46.53 -17.95
C ASN A 980 36.84 -45.55 -17.37
N PHE A 981 37.01 -45.54 -16.05
CA PHE A 981 37.94 -44.66 -15.35
C PHE A 981 39.15 -45.40 -14.78
N GLU A 982 39.36 -46.67 -15.16
CA GLU A 982 40.38 -47.55 -14.58
C GLU A 982 41.79 -46.94 -14.69
N ASP A 983 42.19 -46.48 -15.88
CA ASP A 983 43.49 -45.82 -16.10
C ASP A 983 43.65 -44.55 -15.24
N ARG A 984 42.57 -43.76 -15.13
CA ARG A 984 42.57 -42.47 -14.45
C ARG A 984 42.56 -42.63 -12.93
N ILE A 985 41.90 -43.66 -12.42
CA ILE A 985 41.90 -44.05 -11.00
C ILE A 985 43.29 -44.57 -10.64
N TYR A 986 43.93 -45.36 -11.51
CA TYR A 986 45.29 -45.84 -11.33
C TYR A 986 46.30 -44.70 -11.29
N GLU A 987 46.21 -43.73 -12.21
CA GLU A 987 47.09 -42.55 -12.25
C GLU A 987 46.93 -41.61 -11.05
N THR A 988 45.73 -41.52 -10.46
CA THR A 988 45.41 -40.55 -9.40
C THR A 988 45.35 -41.16 -8.00
N GLU A 989 45.56 -42.47 -7.87
CA GLU A 989 45.36 -43.25 -6.63
C GLU A 989 44.00 -42.97 -5.95
N ALA A 990 42.96 -42.69 -6.75
CA ALA A 990 41.67 -42.28 -6.23
C ALA A 990 40.96 -43.44 -5.51
N LYS A 991 40.42 -43.17 -4.32
CA LYS A 991 39.67 -44.15 -3.53
C LYS A 991 38.17 -43.94 -3.71
N LEU A 992 37.47 -44.91 -4.30
CA LEU A 992 36.02 -44.83 -4.51
C LEU A 992 35.26 -45.40 -3.31
N VAL A 993 34.25 -44.66 -2.85
CA VAL A 993 33.31 -45.10 -1.81
C VAL A 993 31.92 -45.08 -2.44
N VAL A 994 31.25 -46.23 -2.42
CA VAL A 994 29.89 -46.41 -2.89
C VAL A 994 29.06 -46.75 -1.68
N ASP A 995 28.28 -45.78 -1.20
CA ASP A 995 27.31 -46.03 -0.14
C ASP A 995 26.03 -46.62 -0.76
N SER A 996 25.67 -47.82 -0.31
CA SER A 996 24.49 -48.58 -0.72
C SER A 996 23.18 -47.95 -0.25
#